data_AF-A0AAE1CWN7-F1
#
_entry.id   AF-A0AAE1CWN7-F1
#
_cell.length_a   1.000
_cell.length_b   1.000
_cell.length_c   1.000
_cell.angle_alpha   90.00
_cell.angle_beta   90.00
_cell.angle_gamma   90.00
#
_symmetry.space_group_name_H-M   'P 1'
#
loop_
_entity.id
_entity.type
_entity.pdbx_description
1 polymer ?
#
loop_
_entity_poly.entity_id
_entity_poly.type
_entity_poly.pdbx_seq_one_letter_code
_entity_poly.pdbx_strand_id
1 'polypeptide(L)'
;MTSKEENGDTYNDAAFEWTFAELNVAMKKILEEDTSHIQVKQNLYKPIGFYQLSVPKTSSQASEDSNQYNSDSKVDKSNIVDFPPEQIYKLKQGITRWDFDLFATSRLTDGHAMQAVAYEIVSRHLLLNEMKINEYQFMRFIIQVERHYRRNPYHNASHAADVLQSAYCIIFRTGFMDFMTPLELFTILVTAAVHDIEHTGTNNNFHKNAGSEMAKLYMVSILENHHVRVGLRMVQEYELLKNLSRNDFAEFKFMLVSMILSTDMSNHFLLLTNMRLIIGTTVKKPNDRLRIQRIMMLVLHAADISNSAKNWDQHKVWITLLCEEFFRQGDKEKELQLPISPSCDRNVANIATLQIGFMQTFTKETFDVMDKLLEKTIIQYGRQYIPFNPWQDCMTENLYKWSGRKFAFLSCRYQRRIDVIKCVEIVVGCSSLQKARTRMKRPVMWSYLLTETSPAKSISKLLTLSVLALSPNDFLEDCKTSDAAMYLDSSSTIGGAVVLLLFLYVAKRAFISAERYASIPKVTPRLPIFGNAHILDLSRCHMVLAEWAERFGPVYRIKIFMDEILVLNSYESIQDALVKQDAAFAGRPPMYRTSKSDRDRHSIVWQTYTPKLRFLRREITQSFKIYGGGRESLEHICAPELEQMLERIRVEAKAGSSFDPVDIIYDAVCNVILRLTLDSAFEHNNEVFQLIKSMNHMFNDTFGTGSGQKADSVPFLCELGLTNFSKRLDYVLKMRDRFWDQQLKALRKQGSKEGVIPRLLKLISTDHGKKYVITEQTAKEVFTNLLLAGTDTTTTALTCLLLVFLHYPEVQEKMRSEQCHKSAKQYLTTSEKCHMPYTQAVLIELLRFISHVPLAVPHYTTCDTSVLDIPVPKNMTIYVNLWAAHHDSKHWPDPWTFDPDRFLDKEGNLLPPCHPIRRRVIAFGAGRRVCLGEALAKHRLFLFASTLVKHFRFVPSEEDVSAKQLPPVDPRTYEMGLVLHPRRFKLKAETV
;
A
#
# COMPACT_ATOMS: atom_id res chain seq x y z
N MET A 1 33.91 9.85 -68.18
CA MET A 1 32.74 10.37 -68.90
C MET A 1 31.52 10.11 -68.04
N THR A 2 30.86 11.20 -67.60
CA THR A 2 29.39 11.43 -67.56
C THR A 2 28.49 10.39 -66.89
N SER A 3 27.45 10.70 -66.12
CA SER A 3 26.89 11.89 -65.44
C SER A 3 25.48 11.45 -65.00
N LYS A 4 25.07 11.87 -63.79
CA LYS A 4 23.70 12.16 -63.28
C LYS A 4 22.47 11.60 -64.01
N GLU A 5 21.54 11.01 -63.23
CA GLU A 5 20.11 11.36 -63.28
C GLU A 5 19.41 11.09 -61.92
N GLU A 6 18.20 11.61 -61.75
CA GLU A 6 17.73 12.42 -60.61
C GLU A 6 16.95 11.69 -59.49
N ASN A 7 17.04 12.31 -58.29
CA ASN A 7 16.34 11.99 -57.05
C ASN A 7 14.84 12.30 -57.11
N GLY A 8 14.01 11.31 -56.82
CA GLY A 8 12.68 11.47 -56.24
C GLY A 8 12.63 10.82 -54.87
N ASP A 9 12.81 11.59 -53.79
CA ASP A 9 12.69 11.09 -52.42
C ASP A 9 11.20 10.93 -52.08
N THR A 10 10.65 9.76 -52.39
CA THR A 10 9.45 9.22 -51.74
C THR A 10 9.77 9.03 -50.25
N TYR A 11 9.05 9.74 -49.38
CA TYR A 11 9.08 9.51 -47.93
C TYR A 11 8.77 8.04 -47.65
N ASN A 12 9.80 7.31 -47.25
CA ASN A 12 9.78 5.87 -47.04
C ASN A 12 9.06 5.56 -45.71
N ASP A 13 7.94 4.83 -45.77
CA ASP A 13 7.15 4.34 -44.61
C ASP A 13 7.97 3.50 -43.61
N ALA A 14 9.21 3.12 -43.95
CA ALA A 14 10.13 2.35 -43.12
C ALA A 14 10.87 3.17 -42.04
N ALA A 15 10.73 4.50 -41.98
CA ALA A 15 11.44 5.34 -40.99
C ALA A 15 10.70 5.53 -39.65
N PHE A 16 9.52 4.91 -39.46
CA PHE A 16 8.64 5.15 -38.31
C PHE A 16 8.36 3.93 -37.42
N GLU A 17 9.15 2.87 -37.54
CA GLU A 17 9.19 1.82 -36.50
C GLU A 17 10.18 2.22 -35.41
N TRP A 18 9.69 2.92 -34.38
CA TRP A 18 10.33 2.79 -33.07
C TRP A 18 9.94 1.42 -32.53
N THR A 19 10.93 0.59 -32.23
CA THR A 19 10.68 -0.71 -31.62
C THR A 19 10.04 -0.49 -30.24
N PHE A 20 9.18 -1.41 -29.80
CA PHE A 20 8.58 -1.42 -28.46
C PHE A 20 9.62 -1.26 -27.33
N ALA A 21 10.89 -1.62 -27.59
CA ALA A 21 12.01 -1.42 -26.71
C ALA A 21 12.36 0.06 -26.49
N GLU A 22 12.30 0.92 -27.51
CA GLU A 22 12.74 2.31 -27.43
C GLU A 22 11.70 3.21 -26.73
N LEU A 23 10.41 2.92 -26.92
CA LEU A 23 9.30 3.53 -26.14
C LEU A 23 9.36 3.12 -24.67
N ASN A 24 9.65 1.85 -24.38
CA ASN A 24 9.85 1.38 -23.01
C ASN A 24 11.12 1.95 -22.37
N VAL A 25 12.20 2.13 -23.12
CA VAL A 25 13.45 2.77 -22.63
C VAL A 25 13.22 4.25 -22.32
N ALA A 26 12.45 4.97 -23.14
CA ALA A 26 12.04 6.34 -22.84
C ALA A 26 11.15 6.41 -21.58
N MET A 27 10.15 5.53 -21.45
CA MET A 27 9.34 5.40 -20.22
C MET A 27 10.18 5.03 -18.99
N LYS A 28 11.15 4.12 -19.13
CA LYS A 28 12.08 3.75 -18.07
C LYS A 28 12.92 4.94 -17.63
N LYS A 29 13.49 5.69 -18.59
CA LYS A 29 14.22 6.93 -18.30
C LYS A 29 13.39 7.95 -17.53
N ILE A 30 12.11 8.13 -17.87
CA ILE A 30 11.19 9.05 -17.17
C ILE A 30 10.90 8.62 -15.72
N LEU A 31 10.86 7.30 -15.48
CA LEU A 31 10.63 6.72 -14.16
C LEU A 31 11.91 6.60 -13.32
N GLU A 32 13.09 6.56 -13.95
CA GLU A 32 14.39 6.27 -13.34
C GLU A 32 15.33 7.48 -13.22
N GLU A 33 15.16 8.59 -13.97
CA GLU A 33 16.12 9.69 -13.94
C GLU A 33 16.05 10.56 -12.66
N ASP A 34 17.13 10.47 -11.89
CA ASP A 34 17.56 11.41 -10.85
C ASP A 34 18.05 12.73 -11.48
N THR A 35 17.87 13.82 -10.75
CA THR A 35 17.94 15.23 -11.21
C THR A 35 19.34 15.77 -11.57
N SER A 36 20.28 14.94 -12.05
CA SER A 36 21.69 15.34 -12.20
C SER A 36 22.17 15.70 -13.62
N HIS A 37 21.46 15.40 -14.71
CA HIS A 37 21.99 15.65 -16.06
C HIS A 37 20.99 16.16 -17.10
N ILE A 38 20.60 17.44 -17.02
CA ILE A 38 20.25 18.23 -18.21
C ILE A 38 20.81 19.66 -18.04
N GLN A 39 22.01 19.89 -18.58
CA GLN A 39 22.56 21.22 -18.85
C GLN A 39 22.50 21.43 -20.37
N VAL A 40 21.49 22.13 -20.92
CA VAL A 40 21.62 22.89 -22.18
C VAL A 40 20.58 24.03 -22.21
N LYS A 41 21.10 25.27 -22.35
CA LYS A 41 20.50 26.55 -22.82
C LYS A 41 19.22 27.09 -22.15
N GLN A 42 19.44 27.75 -21.01
CA GLN A 42 18.61 28.88 -20.56
C GLN A 42 19.10 30.15 -21.27
N ASN A 43 18.29 30.72 -22.16
CA ASN A 43 18.16 32.16 -22.39
C ASN A 43 17.19 32.40 -23.56
N LEU A 44 16.24 33.34 -23.36
CA LEU A 44 15.29 33.92 -24.33
C LEU A 44 13.83 33.40 -24.31
N TYR A 45 13.08 33.39 -23.21
CA TYR A 45 11.60 33.45 -23.30
C TYR A 45 10.98 34.21 -22.12
N LYS A 46 10.10 35.19 -22.40
CA LYS A 46 9.39 36.01 -21.40
C LYS A 46 8.08 35.31 -20.98
N PRO A 47 7.64 35.41 -19.71
CA PRO A 47 6.31 34.96 -19.28
C PRO A 47 5.19 35.71 -20.00
N ILE A 48 4.06 35.05 -20.26
CA ILE A 48 2.84 35.67 -20.80
C ILE A 48 2.32 36.65 -19.75
N GLY A 49 2.40 37.95 -20.05
CA GLY A 49 1.91 39.02 -19.17
C GLY A 49 0.40 39.18 -19.29
N PHE A 50 -0.26 39.44 -18.16
CA PHE A 50 -1.65 39.90 -18.12
C PHE A 50 -1.81 41.17 -18.96
N TYR A 51 -2.47 41.09 -20.11
CA TYR A 51 -3.04 42.27 -20.75
C TYR A 51 -4.28 42.69 -19.95
N GLN A 52 -4.23 43.87 -19.33
CA GLN A 52 -5.41 44.51 -18.76
C GLN A 52 -6.47 44.69 -19.86
N LEU A 53 -7.61 44.04 -19.69
CA LEU A 53 -8.81 44.24 -20.49
C LEU A 53 -9.30 45.68 -20.28
N SER A 54 -8.89 46.58 -21.18
CA SER A 54 -9.62 47.82 -21.44
C SER A 54 -10.62 47.52 -22.54
N VAL A 55 -11.90 47.64 -22.21
CA VAL A 55 -13.01 47.54 -23.16
C VAL A 55 -12.87 48.67 -24.18
N PRO A 56 -12.62 48.41 -25.47
CA PRO A 56 -12.63 49.49 -26.45
C PRO A 56 -14.08 49.90 -26.71
N LYS A 57 -14.33 51.19 -26.54
CA LYS A 57 -15.56 51.85 -26.96
C LYS A 57 -15.74 51.69 -28.46
N THR A 58 -17.00 51.56 -28.85
CA THR A 58 -17.51 51.72 -30.22
C THR A 58 -16.97 52.98 -30.88
N SER A 59 -16.24 52.85 -31.99
CA SER A 59 -16.22 53.86 -33.05
C SER A 59 -15.73 53.26 -34.37
N SER A 60 -16.54 53.53 -35.39
CA SER A 60 -16.32 53.38 -36.82
C SER A 60 -15.00 53.97 -37.34
N GLN A 61 -14.59 53.47 -38.51
CA GLN A 61 -13.56 53.95 -39.44
C GLN A 61 -12.11 53.57 -39.13
N ALA A 62 -11.56 52.63 -39.91
CA ALA A 62 -10.45 52.92 -40.83
C ALA A 62 -10.11 51.65 -41.65
N SER A 63 -10.00 51.90 -42.94
CA SER A 63 -9.76 51.01 -44.07
C SER A 63 -8.29 50.65 -44.25
N GLU A 64 -8.07 49.65 -45.11
CA GLU A 64 -6.93 49.51 -46.02
C GLU A 64 -5.54 49.34 -45.38
N ASP A 65 -5.10 48.08 -45.25
CA ASP A 65 -3.82 47.63 -45.83
C ASP A 65 -3.57 46.14 -45.52
N SER A 66 -3.77 45.29 -46.53
CA SER A 66 -3.06 44.00 -46.73
C SER A 66 -3.61 43.24 -47.94
N ASN A 67 -3.50 43.86 -49.11
CA ASN A 67 -3.61 43.16 -50.40
C ASN A 67 -2.21 42.72 -50.83
N GLN A 68 -1.79 41.53 -50.42
CA GLN A 68 -0.85 40.69 -51.18
C GLN A 68 -0.71 39.34 -50.49
N TYR A 69 -1.50 38.36 -50.93
CA TYR A 69 -1.16 36.93 -51.05
C TYR A 69 -2.46 36.22 -51.45
N ASN A 70 -2.68 36.09 -52.75
CA ASN A 70 -3.76 35.27 -53.27
C ASN A 70 -3.31 34.62 -54.57
N SER A 71 -3.00 33.33 -54.53
CA SER A 71 -3.39 32.36 -55.56
C SER A 71 -2.95 30.96 -55.12
N ASP A 72 -3.85 30.00 -55.33
CA ASP A 72 -3.65 28.55 -55.26
C ASP A 72 -3.87 27.84 -53.92
N SER A 73 -5.13 27.85 -53.47
CA SER A 73 -5.81 26.57 -53.17
C SER A 73 -7.34 26.77 -53.22
N LYS A 74 -7.98 26.25 -54.28
CA LYS A 74 -9.44 26.03 -54.28
C LYS A 74 -9.71 24.85 -53.34
N VAL A 75 -9.98 25.11 -52.07
CA VAL A 75 -10.46 24.09 -51.12
C VAL A 75 -11.69 24.62 -50.41
N ASP A 76 -12.69 23.75 -50.30
CA ASP A 76 -14.07 24.04 -49.96
C ASP A 76 -14.24 24.58 -48.52
N LYS A 77 -14.65 25.85 -48.40
CA LYS A 77 -14.98 26.52 -47.13
C LYS A 77 -16.31 26.04 -46.53
N SER A 78 -17.07 25.18 -47.21
CA SER A 78 -18.42 24.75 -46.82
C SER A 78 -18.51 23.89 -45.55
N ASN A 79 -17.38 23.38 -45.02
CA ASN A 79 -17.36 22.41 -43.91
C ASN A 79 -16.97 23.00 -42.55
N ILE A 80 -16.76 24.32 -42.44
CA ILE A 80 -16.57 24.97 -41.14
C ILE A 80 -17.94 25.44 -40.67
N VAL A 81 -18.42 24.90 -39.56
CA VAL A 81 -19.72 25.28 -38.98
C VAL A 81 -19.64 26.72 -38.49
N ASP A 82 -20.30 27.65 -39.17
CA ASP A 82 -20.51 29.02 -38.69
C ASP A 82 -21.58 28.99 -37.60
N PHE A 83 -21.16 29.17 -36.34
CA PHE A 83 -22.08 29.20 -35.20
C PHE A 83 -22.79 30.56 -35.10
N PRO A 84 -24.12 30.61 -34.89
CA PRO A 84 -24.84 31.86 -34.66
C PRO A 84 -24.25 32.72 -33.51
N PRO A 85 -24.21 34.07 -33.63
CA PRO A 85 -23.55 34.96 -32.66
C PRO A 85 -24.04 34.81 -31.20
N GLU A 86 -25.34 34.54 -30.99
CA GLU A 86 -25.90 34.33 -29.65
C GLU A 86 -25.44 33.01 -29.01
N GLN A 87 -25.21 31.98 -29.82
CA GLN A 87 -24.73 30.67 -29.34
C GLN A 87 -23.25 30.76 -28.95
N ILE A 88 -22.46 31.46 -29.77
CA ILE A 88 -21.07 31.81 -29.47
C ILE A 88 -20.99 32.64 -28.18
N TYR A 89 -21.92 33.58 -27.95
CA TYR A 89 -21.92 34.41 -26.74
C TYR A 89 -22.14 33.61 -25.45
N LYS A 90 -23.10 32.67 -25.43
CA LYS A 90 -23.32 31.79 -24.26
C LYS A 90 -22.13 30.87 -24.01
N LEU A 91 -21.54 30.33 -25.07
CA LEU A 91 -20.33 29.50 -24.99
C LEU A 91 -19.14 30.30 -24.42
N LYS A 92 -18.93 31.53 -24.90
CA LYS A 92 -17.88 32.46 -24.44
C LYS A 92 -18.00 32.80 -22.95
N GLN A 93 -19.20 32.97 -22.41
CA GLN A 93 -19.36 33.26 -20.98
C GLN A 93 -19.11 32.06 -20.07
N GLY A 94 -19.40 30.85 -20.55
CA GLY A 94 -19.39 29.64 -19.75
C GLY A 94 -18.05 28.88 -19.74
N ILE A 95 -17.22 29.01 -20.78
CA ILE A 95 -16.09 28.10 -21.06
C ILE A 95 -15.04 27.98 -19.92
N THR A 96 -14.92 29.00 -19.06
CA THR A 96 -14.00 29.04 -17.91
C THR A 96 -14.64 28.61 -16.59
N ARG A 97 -15.91 28.18 -16.61
CA ARG A 97 -16.65 27.75 -15.43
C ARG A 97 -16.70 26.23 -15.35
N TRP A 98 -16.67 25.70 -14.13
CA TRP A 98 -16.74 24.25 -13.89
C TRP A 98 -18.14 23.67 -14.13
N ASP A 99 -19.17 24.50 -13.98
CA ASP A 99 -20.57 24.17 -14.24
C ASP A 99 -20.94 24.36 -15.72
N PHE A 100 -19.96 24.45 -16.63
CA PHE A 100 -20.19 24.50 -18.08
C PHE A 100 -21.01 23.28 -18.51
N ASP A 101 -22.13 23.54 -19.18
CA ASP A 101 -23.04 22.50 -19.67
C ASP A 101 -22.63 22.09 -21.09
N LEU A 102 -21.86 21.01 -21.18
CA LEU A 102 -21.42 20.51 -22.47
C LEU A 102 -22.57 19.90 -23.27
N PHE A 103 -23.56 19.30 -22.60
CA PHE A 103 -24.73 18.74 -23.30
C PHE A 103 -25.57 19.84 -23.95
N ALA A 104 -25.73 21.00 -23.28
CA ALA A 104 -26.32 22.18 -23.89
C ALA A 104 -25.50 22.67 -25.07
N THR A 105 -24.18 22.71 -24.94
CA THR A 105 -23.28 23.09 -26.05
C THR A 105 -23.45 22.14 -27.24
N SER A 106 -23.42 20.84 -27.01
CA SER A 106 -23.65 19.81 -28.05
C SER A 106 -25.00 19.98 -28.75
N ARG A 107 -26.07 20.32 -28.02
CA ARG A 107 -27.38 20.65 -28.64
C ARG A 107 -27.34 21.93 -29.47
N LEU A 108 -26.62 22.96 -29.02
CA LEU A 108 -26.52 24.23 -29.73
C LEU A 108 -25.68 24.10 -31.02
N THR A 109 -24.68 23.23 -31.01
CA THR A 109 -23.73 23.03 -32.10
C THR A 109 -24.09 21.83 -32.99
N ASP A 110 -25.32 21.28 -32.87
CA ASP A 110 -25.79 20.11 -33.60
C ASP A 110 -24.84 18.89 -33.53
N GLY A 111 -24.31 18.63 -32.33
CA GLY A 111 -23.37 17.55 -32.05
C GLY A 111 -21.89 17.94 -32.20
N HIS A 112 -21.57 19.12 -32.71
CA HIS A 112 -20.19 19.58 -32.96
C HIS A 112 -19.55 20.29 -31.76
N ALA A 113 -19.75 19.77 -30.54
CA ALA A 113 -19.25 20.38 -29.32
C ALA A 113 -17.71 20.44 -29.27
N MET A 114 -17.01 19.43 -29.81
CA MET A 114 -15.55 19.39 -29.84
C MET A 114 -15.00 20.55 -30.67
N GLN A 115 -15.55 20.78 -31.85
CA GLN A 115 -15.15 21.89 -32.72
C GLN A 115 -15.32 23.25 -32.02
N ALA A 116 -16.49 23.49 -31.42
CA ALA A 116 -16.79 24.76 -30.78
C ALA A 116 -15.93 25.04 -29.54
N VAL A 117 -15.75 24.04 -28.66
CA VAL A 117 -14.94 24.15 -27.45
C VAL A 117 -13.46 24.36 -27.81
N ALA A 118 -12.92 23.57 -28.73
CA ALA A 118 -11.51 23.67 -29.14
C ALA A 118 -11.22 25.03 -29.78
N TYR A 119 -12.09 25.49 -30.68
CA TYR A 119 -11.94 26.76 -31.36
C TYR A 119 -11.98 27.95 -30.40
N GLU A 120 -12.94 27.98 -29.48
CA GLU A 120 -13.07 29.07 -28.51
C GLU A 120 -11.84 29.16 -27.59
N ILE A 121 -11.38 28.03 -27.06
CA ILE A 121 -10.25 28.02 -26.11
C ILE A 121 -8.98 28.52 -26.80
N VAL A 122 -8.72 28.04 -28.01
CA VAL A 122 -7.52 28.40 -28.78
C VAL A 122 -7.56 29.85 -29.26
N SER A 123 -8.72 30.32 -29.73
CA SER A 123 -8.92 31.71 -30.17
C SER A 123 -8.78 32.71 -29.02
N ARG A 124 -9.31 32.38 -27.85
CA ARG A 124 -9.27 33.24 -26.66
C ARG A 124 -7.85 33.59 -26.21
N HIS A 125 -6.90 32.69 -26.44
CA HIS A 125 -5.50 32.84 -26.03
C HIS A 125 -4.55 33.16 -27.19
N LEU A 126 -5.09 33.47 -28.38
CA LEU A 126 -4.32 33.73 -29.60
C LEU A 126 -3.27 32.63 -29.90
N LEU A 127 -3.55 31.39 -29.48
CA LEU A 127 -2.57 30.31 -29.49
C LEU A 127 -2.13 29.92 -30.91
N LEU A 128 -3.01 30.05 -31.90
CA LEU A 128 -2.66 29.79 -33.31
C LEU A 128 -1.59 30.74 -33.81
N ASN A 129 -1.66 32.02 -33.42
CA ASN A 129 -0.68 33.03 -33.82
C ASN A 129 0.68 32.74 -33.14
N GLU A 130 0.67 32.47 -31.83
CA GLU A 130 1.87 32.12 -31.07
C GLU A 130 2.56 30.85 -31.60
N MET A 131 1.75 29.84 -31.94
CA MET A 131 2.23 28.56 -32.47
C MET A 131 2.51 28.57 -33.98
N LYS A 132 2.22 29.69 -34.67
CA LYS A 132 2.30 29.84 -36.14
C LYS A 132 1.52 28.77 -36.89
N ILE A 133 0.34 28.42 -36.38
CA ILE A 133 -0.57 27.44 -36.95
C ILE A 133 -1.65 28.19 -37.71
N ASN A 134 -1.90 27.80 -38.96
CA ASN A 134 -2.99 28.36 -39.73
C ASN A 134 -4.34 27.87 -39.18
N GLU A 135 -5.29 28.79 -38.98
CA GLU A 135 -6.62 28.50 -38.42
C GLU A 135 -7.38 27.43 -39.21
N TYR A 136 -7.30 27.46 -40.54
CA TYR A 136 -7.91 26.46 -41.40
C TYR A 136 -7.27 25.07 -41.21
N GLN A 137 -5.94 25.00 -41.01
CA GLN A 137 -5.27 23.73 -40.69
C GLN A 137 -5.71 23.18 -39.33
N PHE A 138 -5.81 24.04 -38.30
CA PHE A 138 -6.29 23.64 -36.97
C PHE A 138 -7.72 23.13 -37.03
N MET A 139 -8.63 23.83 -37.71
CA MET A 139 -10.02 23.41 -37.81
C MET A 139 -10.17 22.11 -38.61
N ARG A 140 -9.40 21.93 -39.70
CA ARG A 140 -9.35 20.64 -40.40
C ARG A 140 -8.92 19.50 -39.50
N PHE A 141 -7.88 19.71 -38.68
CA PHE A 141 -7.42 18.72 -37.72
C PHE A 141 -8.54 18.36 -36.72
N ILE A 142 -9.19 19.36 -36.09
CA ILE A 142 -10.24 19.12 -35.08
C ILE A 142 -11.48 18.44 -35.67
N ILE A 143 -11.92 18.85 -36.86
CA ILE A 143 -13.03 18.19 -37.57
C ILE A 143 -12.73 16.71 -37.77
N GLN A 144 -11.48 16.38 -38.09
CA GLN A 144 -11.08 15.01 -38.35
C GLN A 144 -10.92 14.22 -37.05
N VAL A 145 -10.42 14.85 -35.98
CA VAL A 145 -10.41 14.27 -34.62
C VAL A 145 -11.83 13.87 -34.22
N GLU A 146 -12.79 14.77 -34.35
CA GLU A 146 -14.20 14.51 -34.04
C GLU A 146 -14.77 13.34 -34.85
N ARG A 147 -14.41 13.23 -36.14
CA ARG A 147 -14.83 12.13 -37.03
C ARG A 147 -14.21 10.77 -36.68
N HIS A 148 -13.02 10.73 -36.09
CA HIS A 148 -12.35 9.49 -35.70
C HIS A 148 -12.83 8.93 -34.35
N TYR A 149 -13.56 9.73 -33.56
CA TYR A 149 -14.27 9.17 -32.42
C TYR A 149 -15.38 8.23 -32.87
N ARG A 150 -15.36 7.02 -32.33
CA ARG A 150 -16.40 6.03 -32.61
C ARG A 150 -17.71 6.47 -31.95
N ARG A 151 -18.83 5.94 -32.48
CA ARG A 151 -20.17 6.17 -31.93
C ARG A 151 -20.41 5.31 -30.67
N ASN A 152 -19.58 5.50 -29.66
CA ASN A 152 -19.77 4.87 -28.36
C ASN A 152 -20.66 5.75 -27.46
N PRO A 153 -21.42 5.17 -26.51
CA PRO A 153 -22.23 5.95 -25.57
C PRO A 153 -21.46 7.00 -24.76
N TYR A 154 -20.29 6.65 -24.22
CA TYR A 154 -19.45 7.48 -23.36
C TYR A 154 -18.14 7.92 -24.05
N HIS A 155 -17.26 7.01 -24.47
CA HIS A 155 -15.96 7.35 -25.07
C HIS A 155 -16.16 7.83 -26.53
N ASN A 156 -16.67 9.05 -26.67
CA ASN A 156 -17.02 9.72 -27.92
C ASN A 156 -16.50 11.17 -27.94
N ALA A 157 -16.71 11.88 -29.05
CA ALA A 157 -16.21 13.25 -29.21
C ALA A 157 -16.79 14.25 -28.19
N SER A 158 -17.99 14.02 -27.66
CA SER A 158 -18.54 14.86 -26.60
C SER A 158 -17.79 14.63 -25.28
N HIS A 159 -17.49 13.39 -24.90
CA HIS A 159 -16.64 13.15 -23.71
C HIS A 159 -15.28 13.84 -23.86
N ALA A 160 -14.62 13.67 -25.00
CA ALA A 160 -13.35 14.34 -25.26
C ALA A 160 -13.45 15.87 -25.22
N ALA A 161 -14.57 16.46 -25.64
CA ALA A 161 -14.82 17.90 -25.50
C ALA A 161 -15.02 18.32 -24.03
N ASP A 162 -15.61 17.46 -23.18
CA ASP A 162 -15.72 17.72 -21.72
C ASP A 162 -14.34 17.68 -21.06
N VAL A 163 -13.51 16.70 -21.43
CA VAL A 163 -12.14 16.57 -20.92
C VAL A 163 -11.31 17.79 -21.32
N LEU A 164 -11.41 18.22 -22.57
CA LEU A 164 -10.77 19.44 -23.07
C LEU A 164 -11.19 20.68 -22.27
N GLN A 165 -12.49 20.87 -22.08
CA GLN A 165 -13.02 22.00 -21.32
C GLN A 165 -12.64 21.93 -19.84
N SER A 166 -12.67 20.75 -19.24
CA SER A 166 -12.36 20.52 -17.83
C SER A 166 -10.88 20.77 -17.53
N ALA A 167 -9.99 20.24 -18.36
CA ALA A 167 -8.54 20.49 -18.26
C ALA A 167 -8.25 21.99 -18.37
N TYR A 168 -8.87 22.65 -19.36
CA TYR A 168 -8.77 24.10 -19.54
C TYR A 168 -9.29 24.88 -18.33
N CYS A 169 -10.45 24.54 -17.80
CA CYS A 169 -11.04 25.18 -16.63
C CYS A 169 -10.12 25.03 -15.41
N ILE A 170 -9.54 23.85 -15.17
CA ILE A 170 -8.62 23.60 -14.05
C ILE A 170 -7.38 24.50 -14.17
N ILE A 171 -6.70 24.52 -15.32
CA ILE A 171 -5.47 25.31 -15.48
C ILE A 171 -5.75 26.82 -15.45
N PHE A 172 -6.89 27.26 -15.99
CA PHE A 172 -7.28 28.67 -16.00
C PHE A 172 -7.66 29.16 -14.60
N ARG A 173 -8.53 28.44 -13.89
CA ARG A 173 -9.08 28.87 -12.60
C ARG A 173 -8.09 28.81 -11.45
N THR A 174 -7.12 27.91 -11.53
CA THR A 174 -6.06 27.77 -10.51
C THR A 174 -4.95 28.79 -10.70
N GLY A 175 -4.86 29.42 -11.88
CA GLY A 175 -3.74 30.27 -12.29
C GLY A 175 -2.51 29.49 -12.75
N PHE A 176 -2.63 28.17 -12.94
CA PHE A 176 -1.53 27.33 -13.41
C PHE A 176 -1.10 27.65 -14.84
N MET A 177 -2.04 28.12 -15.67
CA MET A 177 -1.79 28.51 -17.06
C MET A 177 -0.66 29.53 -17.20
N ASP A 178 -0.49 30.44 -16.24
CA ASP A 178 0.55 31.48 -16.23
C ASP A 178 1.99 30.91 -16.21
N PHE A 179 2.15 29.64 -15.86
CA PHE A 179 3.44 28.94 -15.79
C PHE A 179 3.76 28.13 -17.05
N MET A 180 2.78 28.00 -17.95
CA MET A 180 2.87 27.17 -19.15
C MET A 180 3.43 27.98 -20.32
N THR A 181 4.25 27.34 -21.17
CA THR A 181 4.62 27.89 -22.48
C THR A 181 3.44 27.77 -23.45
N PRO A 182 3.41 28.54 -24.56
CA PRO A 182 2.43 28.34 -25.62
C PRO A 182 2.42 26.89 -26.13
N LEU A 183 3.60 26.26 -26.25
CA LEU A 183 3.74 24.86 -26.64
C LEU A 183 3.11 23.91 -25.63
N GLU A 184 3.38 24.07 -24.33
CA GLU A 184 2.79 23.23 -23.26
C GLU A 184 1.27 23.39 -23.21
N LEU A 185 0.76 24.63 -23.27
CA LEU A 185 -0.67 24.92 -23.27
C LEU A 185 -1.35 24.32 -24.51
N PHE A 186 -0.76 24.50 -25.69
CA PHE A 186 -1.27 23.89 -26.92
C PHE A 186 -1.24 22.35 -26.82
N THR A 187 -0.19 21.77 -26.24
CA THR A 187 -0.04 20.32 -26.14
C THR A 187 -1.10 19.68 -25.24
N ILE A 188 -1.40 20.25 -24.06
CA ILE A 188 -2.46 19.68 -23.20
C ILE A 188 -3.83 19.78 -23.87
N LEU A 189 -4.11 20.84 -24.63
CA LEU A 189 -5.37 21.00 -25.36
C LEU A 189 -5.50 19.97 -26.49
N VAL A 190 -4.47 19.82 -27.33
CA VAL A 190 -4.48 18.79 -28.39
C VAL A 190 -4.56 17.40 -27.78
N THR A 191 -3.83 17.14 -26.71
CA THR A 191 -3.83 15.83 -26.05
C THR A 191 -5.19 15.49 -25.46
N ALA A 192 -5.85 16.46 -24.79
CA ALA A 192 -7.21 16.26 -24.30
C ALA A 192 -8.21 15.96 -25.42
N ALA A 193 -8.06 16.61 -26.58
CA ALA A 193 -8.92 16.35 -27.73
C ALA A 193 -8.75 14.93 -28.31
N VAL A 194 -7.57 14.31 -28.19
CA VAL A 194 -7.25 13.00 -28.80
C VAL A 194 -7.06 11.85 -27.81
N HIS A 195 -7.24 12.08 -26.50
CA HIS A 195 -6.85 11.09 -25.47
C HIS A 195 -7.54 9.73 -25.61
N ASP A 196 -8.77 9.71 -26.13
CA ASP A 196 -9.62 8.51 -26.33
C ASP A 196 -9.94 8.24 -27.81
N ILE A 197 -9.14 8.77 -28.73
CA ILE A 197 -9.46 8.72 -30.16
C ILE A 197 -9.49 7.27 -30.68
N GLU A 198 -10.54 6.91 -31.43
CA GLU A 198 -10.83 5.52 -31.84
C GLU A 198 -11.06 4.50 -30.70
N HIS A 199 -11.36 4.93 -29.46
CA HIS A 199 -11.71 4.03 -28.36
C HIS A 199 -12.84 3.05 -28.73
N THR A 200 -12.74 1.81 -28.27
CA THR A 200 -13.62 0.72 -28.72
C THR A 200 -14.91 0.57 -27.90
N GLY A 201 -15.06 1.37 -26.85
CA GLY A 201 -16.09 1.24 -25.83
C GLY A 201 -15.89 0.03 -24.92
N THR A 202 -14.67 -0.51 -24.88
CA THR A 202 -14.27 -1.62 -24.01
C THR A 202 -12.92 -1.33 -23.37
N ASN A 203 -12.55 -2.02 -22.30
CA ASN A 203 -11.33 -1.76 -21.55
C ASN A 203 -10.13 -2.62 -21.99
N ASN A 204 -8.93 -2.28 -21.49
CA ASN A 204 -7.69 -3.00 -21.78
C ASN A 204 -7.74 -4.51 -21.43
N ASN A 205 -8.48 -4.92 -20.40
CA ASN A 205 -8.60 -6.34 -20.03
C ASN A 205 -9.47 -7.11 -21.02
N PHE A 206 -10.53 -6.49 -21.53
CA PHE A 206 -11.33 -7.07 -22.61
C PHE A 206 -10.46 -7.37 -23.83
N HIS A 207 -9.68 -6.39 -24.28
CA HIS A 207 -8.78 -6.55 -25.43
C HIS A 207 -7.77 -7.69 -25.27
N LYS A 208 -7.19 -7.84 -24.07
CA LYS A 208 -6.29 -8.95 -23.72
C LYS A 208 -7.00 -10.31 -23.78
N ASN A 209 -8.15 -10.40 -23.13
CA ASN A 209 -8.89 -11.66 -23.01
C ASN A 209 -9.50 -12.10 -24.34
N ALA A 210 -9.99 -11.16 -25.15
CA ALA A 210 -10.58 -11.43 -26.45
C ALA A 210 -9.54 -11.67 -27.56
N GLY A 211 -8.24 -11.51 -27.30
CA GLY A 211 -7.19 -11.68 -28.31
C GLY A 211 -7.32 -10.72 -29.50
N SER A 212 -7.81 -9.50 -29.24
CA SER A 212 -8.08 -8.51 -30.29
C SER A 212 -6.83 -8.11 -31.07
N GLU A 213 -6.98 -7.57 -32.28
CA GLU A 213 -5.84 -7.14 -33.10
C GLU A 213 -4.96 -6.09 -32.39
N MET A 214 -5.57 -5.17 -31.65
CA MET A 214 -4.84 -4.21 -30.82
C MET A 214 -4.00 -4.87 -29.73
N ALA A 215 -4.46 -5.99 -29.15
CA ALA A 215 -3.71 -6.73 -28.14
C ALA A 215 -2.53 -7.54 -28.73
N LYS A 216 -2.51 -7.74 -30.06
CA LYS A 216 -1.34 -8.28 -30.75
C LYS A 216 -0.27 -7.21 -30.98
N LEU A 217 -0.69 -5.96 -31.19
CA LEU A 217 0.21 -4.81 -31.41
C LEU A 217 0.78 -4.25 -30.11
N TYR A 218 0.00 -4.27 -29.02
CA TYR A 218 0.36 -3.64 -27.75
C TYR A 218 0.21 -4.62 -26.59
N MET A 219 1.23 -4.72 -25.72
CA MET A 219 1.22 -5.65 -24.57
C MET A 219 0.69 -5.01 -23.27
N VAL A 220 0.88 -3.70 -23.10
CA VAL A 220 0.46 -2.90 -21.93
C VAL A 220 -0.23 -1.63 -22.41
N SER A 221 -1.16 -1.09 -21.61
CA SER A 221 -1.92 0.13 -21.93
C SER A 221 -2.36 0.15 -23.40
N ILE A 222 -3.14 -0.88 -23.79
CA ILE A 222 -3.39 -1.26 -25.19
C ILE A 222 -4.08 -0.11 -25.92
N LEU A 223 -5.14 0.41 -25.32
CA LEU A 223 -5.93 1.52 -25.85
C LEU A 223 -5.12 2.81 -25.86
N GLU A 224 -4.41 3.11 -24.77
CA GLU A 224 -3.65 4.36 -24.67
C GLU A 224 -2.49 4.41 -25.68
N ASN A 225 -1.81 3.29 -25.94
CA ASN A 225 -0.82 3.21 -27.03
C ASN A 225 -1.46 3.37 -28.42
N HIS A 226 -2.68 2.88 -28.61
CA HIS A 226 -3.45 3.10 -29.84
C HIS A 226 -3.81 4.58 -30.01
N HIS A 227 -4.32 5.23 -28.97
CA HIS A 227 -4.66 6.66 -28.96
C HIS A 227 -3.44 7.53 -29.27
N VAL A 228 -2.27 7.21 -28.69
CA VAL A 228 -0.99 7.86 -29.01
C VAL A 228 -0.65 7.73 -30.50
N ARG A 229 -0.72 6.51 -31.04
CA ARG A 229 -0.39 6.26 -32.46
C ARG A 229 -1.29 7.06 -33.39
N VAL A 230 -2.60 7.00 -33.16
CA VAL A 230 -3.60 7.70 -33.98
C VAL A 230 -3.46 9.22 -33.83
N GLY A 231 -3.32 9.73 -32.60
CA GLY A 231 -3.15 11.16 -32.35
C GLY A 231 -1.91 11.73 -33.05
N LEU A 232 -0.76 11.04 -32.96
CA LEU A 232 0.47 11.47 -33.65
C LEU A 232 0.34 11.40 -35.17
N ARG A 233 -0.30 10.34 -35.70
CA ARG A 233 -0.59 10.20 -37.14
C ARG A 233 -1.41 11.39 -37.63
N MET A 234 -2.47 11.77 -36.91
CA MET A 234 -3.33 12.88 -37.32
C MET A 234 -2.64 14.25 -37.26
N VAL A 235 -1.80 14.48 -36.24
CA VAL A 235 -1.00 15.71 -36.17
C VAL A 235 -0.09 15.86 -37.40
N GLN A 236 0.44 14.75 -37.90
CA GLN A 236 1.28 14.72 -39.12
C GLN A 236 0.45 14.83 -40.41
N GLU A 237 -0.58 14.00 -40.57
CA GLU A 237 -1.43 13.96 -41.77
C GLU A 237 -2.11 15.30 -42.07
N TYR A 238 -2.49 16.04 -41.02
CA TYR A 238 -3.10 17.37 -41.16
C TYR A 238 -2.10 18.51 -41.04
N GLU A 239 -0.80 18.19 -41.02
CA GLU A 239 0.31 19.15 -40.99
C GLU A 239 0.18 20.22 -39.89
N LEU A 240 -0.44 19.86 -38.75
CA LEU A 240 -0.85 20.81 -37.72
C LEU A 240 0.36 21.58 -37.15
N LEU A 241 1.50 20.88 -37.06
CA LEU A 241 2.73 21.37 -36.43
C LEU A 241 3.89 21.50 -37.42
N LYS A 242 3.62 21.59 -38.73
CA LYS A 242 4.70 21.62 -39.75
C LYS A 242 5.68 22.79 -39.61
N ASN A 243 5.23 23.88 -39.00
CA ASN A 243 6.02 25.10 -38.81
C ASN A 243 6.84 25.10 -37.51
N LEU A 244 6.70 24.08 -36.66
CA LEU A 244 7.51 23.93 -35.45
C LEU A 244 8.92 23.47 -35.78
N SER A 245 9.89 23.84 -34.92
CA SER A 245 11.22 23.28 -35.03
C SER A 245 11.22 21.79 -34.71
N ARG A 246 12.24 21.06 -35.20
CA ARG A 246 12.39 19.62 -34.87
C ARG A 246 12.42 19.35 -33.36
N ASN A 247 12.98 20.28 -32.59
CA ASN A 247 13.05 20.15 -31.13
C ASN A 247 11.69 20.36 -30.47
N ASP A 248 10.93 21.38 -30.88
CA ASP A 248 9.60 21.65 -30.32
C ASP A 248 8.62 20.53 -30.68
N PHE A 249 8.72 19.97 -31.89
CA PHE A 249 7.93 18.81 -32.29
C PHE A 249 8.28 17.55 -31.47
N ALA A 250 9.57 17.34 -31.17
CA ALA A 250 9.98 16.24 -30.29
C ALA A 250 9.47 16.42 -28.85
N GLU A 251 9.48 17.65 -28.33
CA GLU A 251 8.94 17.97 -27.00
C GLU A 251 7.41 17.81 -26.95
N PHE A 252 6.69 18.29 -27.97
CA PHE A 252 5.26 18.04 -28.16
C PHE A 252 4.95 16.55 -28.13
N LYS A 253 5.66 15.75 -28.94
CA LYS A 253 5.47 14.30 -29.03
C LYS A 253 5.69 13.63 -27.68
N PHE A 254 6.75 14.00 -26.98
CA PHE A 254 7.06 13.45 -25.65
C PHE A 254 5.96 13.74 -24.63
N MET A 255 5.47 14.99 -24.58
CA MET A 255 4.40 15.40 -23.67
C MET A 255 3.07 14.70 -23.99
N LEU A 256 2.69 14.63 -25.28
CA LEU A 256 1.48 13.94 -25.74
C LEU A 256 1.50 12.46 -25.33
N VAL A 257 2.60 11.75 -25.62
CA VAL A 257 2.76 10.33 -25.26
C VAL A 257 2.61 10.14 -23.75
N SER A 258 3.33 10.95 -22.96
CA SER A 258 3.34 10.82 -21.51
C SER A 258 1.96 11.07 -20.88
N MET A 259 1.24 12.06 -21.39
CA MET A 259 -0.09 12.42 -20.90
C MET A 259 -1.15 11.37 -21.25
N ILE A 260 -1.20 10.89 -22.50
CA ILE A 260 -2.18 9.85 -22.89
C ILE A 260 -1.93 8.56 -22.10
N LEU A 261 -0.69 8.09 -22.00
CA LEU A 261 -0.37 6.89 -21.21
C LEU A 261 -0.71 7.04 -19.72
N SER A 262 -0.77 8.27 -19.21
CA SER A 262 -1.15 8.51 -17.82
C SER A 262 -2.65 8.34 -17.55
N THR A 263 -3.49 8.34 -18.59
CA THR A 263 -4.94 8.11 -18.48
C THR A 263 -5.32 6.65 -18.24
N ASP A 264 -4.40 5.69 -18.47
CA ASP A 264 -4.64 4.28 -18.14
C ASP A 264 -4.90 4.10 -16.64
N MET A 265 -6.14 3.74 -16.31
CA MET A 265 -6.59 3.55 -14.93
C MET A 265 -5.83 2.45 -14.18
N SER A 266 -5.15 1.53 -14.88
CA SER A 266 -4.24 0.53 -14.29
C SER A 266 -3.02 1.18 -13.62
N ASN A 267 -2.60 2.34 -14.12
CA ASN A 267 -1.46 3.12 -13.62
C ASN A 267 -1.86 4.23 -12.64
N HIS A 268 -3.15 4.41 -12.37
CA HIS A 268 -3.69 5.48 -11.52
C HIS A 268 -2.95 5.66 -10.18
N PHE A 269 -2.79 4.58 -9.40
CA PHE A 269 -2.13 4.67 -8.10
C PHE A 269 -0.63 4.95 -8.21
N LEU A 270 0.02 4.51 -9.29
CA LEU A 270 1.41 4.82 -9.58
C LEU A 270 1.55 6.31 -9.91
N LEU A 271 0.68 6.85 -10.78
CA LEU A 271 0.61 8.27 -11.10
C LEU A 271 0.46 9.11 -9.83
N LEU A 272 -0.55 8.85 -9.00
CA LEU A 272 -0.77 9.60 -7.75
C LEU A 272 0.39 9.44 -6.75
N THR A 273 1.03 8.28 -6.71
CA THR A 273 2.22 8.07 -5.86
C THR A 273 3.36 8.95 -6.33
N ASN A 274 3.63 9.01 -7.63
CA ASN A 274 4.65 9.86 -8.22
C ASN A 274 4.36 11.35 -7.97
N MET A 275 3.10 11.78 -8.14
CA MET A 275 2.68 13.16 -7.87
C MET A 275 2.87 13.55 -6.40
N ARG A 276 2.55 12.65 -5.47
CA ARG A 276 2.76 12.87 -4.02
C ARG A 276 4.22 12.98 -3.62
N LEU A 277 5.13 12.33 -4.35
CA LEU A 277 6.57 12.50 -4.15
C LEU A 277 7.00 13.92 -4.55
N ILE A 278 6.51 14.41 -5.69
CA ILE A 278 6.80 15.77 -6.19
C ILE A 278 6.31 16.84 -5.21
N ILE A 279 5.12 16.68 -4.61
CA ILE A 279 4.60 17.57 -3.55
C ILE A 279 5.60 17.72 -2.38
N GLY A 280 6.41 16.70 -2.11
CA GLY A 280 7.44 16.71 -1.06
C GLY A 280 8.75 17.37 -1.47
N THR A 281 8.96 17.67 -2.75
CA THR A 281 10.20 18.24 -3.27
C THR A 281 10.15 19.77 -3.30
N THR A 282 11.24 20.41 -2.90
CA THR A 282 11.45 21.86 -3.04
C THR A 282 11.69 22.20 -4.50
N VAL A 283 10.93 23.17 -5.03
CA VAL A 283 11.13 23.67 -6.40
C VAL A 283 12.52 24.32 -6.47
N LYS A 284 13.45 23.69 -7.19
CA LYS A 284 14.83 24.16 -7.30
C LYS A 284 14.96 25.42 -8.18
N LYS A 285 14.01 25.66 -9.11
CA LYS A 285 14.03 26.79 -10.05
C LYS A 285 12.62 27.29 -10.43
N PRO A 286 12.45 28.60 -10.71
CA PRO A 286 11.23 29.24 -11.24
C PRO A 286 10.60 28.58 -12.48
N ASN A 287 11.34 27.70 -13.18
CA ASN A 287 10.97 27.08 -14.45
C ASN A 287 11.30 25.57 -14.46
N ASP A 288 10.81 24.84 -13.47
CA ASP A 288 10.95 23.37 -13.45
C ASP A 288 9.96 22.74 -14.45
N ARG A 289 10.37 22.68 -15.72
CA ARG A 289 9.54 22.20 -16.82
C ARG A 289 9.07 20.76 -16.63
N LEU A 290 9.91 19.90 -16.04
CA LEU A 290 9.53 18.53 -15.73
C LEU A 290 8.39 18.48 -14.71
N ARG A 291 8.41 19.36 -13.71
CA ARG A 291 7.30 19.49 -12.74
C ARG A 291 6.02 19.96 -13.40
N ILE A 292 6.10 20.90 -14.34
CA ILE A 292 4.95 21.40 -15.10
C ILE A 292 4.34 20.29 -15.96
N GLN A 293 5.16 19.55 -16.71
CA GLN A 293 4.71 18.39 -17.50
C GLN A 293 4.02 17.33 -16.63
N ARG A 294 4.56 17.06 -15.44
CA ARG A 294 3.93 16.13 -14.46
C ARG A 294 2.59 16.66 -13.96
N ILE A 295 2.45 17.96 -13.72
CA ILE A 295 1.15 18.56 -13.39
C ILE A 295 0.18 18.45 -14.56
N MET A 296 0.62 18.67 -15.80
CA MET A 296 -0.22 18.51 -16.99
C MET A 296 -0.77 17.10 -17.12
N MET A 297 0.05 16.06 -16.89
CA MET A 297 -0.40 14.66 -16.83
C MET A 297 -1.50 14.47 -15.78
N LEU A 298 -1.30 15.00 -14.56
CA LEU A 298 -2.29 14.88 -13.50
C LEU A 298 -3.58 15.66 -13.79
N VAL A 299 -3.48 16.83 -14.41
CA VAL A 299 -4.63 17.65 -14.80
C VAL A 299 -5.44 16.93 -15.88
N LEU A 300 -4.79 16.36 -16.91
CA LEU A 300 -5.49 15.60 -17.94
C LEU A 300 -6.17 14.36 -17.32
N HIS A 301 -5.46 13.63 -16.47
CA HIS A 301 -6.02 12.48 -15.74
C HIS A 301 -7.24 12.88 -14.90
N ALA A 302 -7.17 14.02 -14.19
CA ALA A 302 -8.27 14.53 -13.39
C ALA A 302 -9.46 14.96 -14.24
N ALA A 303 -9.21 15.57 -15.40
CA ALA A 303 -10.22 16.01 -16.35
C ALA A 303 -10.97 14.83 -16.97
N ASP A 304 -10.25 13.76 -17.33
CA ASP A 304 -10.82 12.53 -17.89
C ASP A 304 -11.82 11.85 -16.92
N ILE A 305 -11.44 11.75 -15.64
CA ILE A 305 -12.33 11.17 -14.61
C ILE A 305 -13.27 12.21 -13.94
N SER A 306 -13.37 13.42 -14.50
CA SER A 306 -14.04 14.55 -13.84
C SER A 306 -15.56 14.46 -13.81
N ASN A 307 -16.18 13.57 -14.60
CA ASN A 307 -17.62 13.36 -14.64
C ASN A 307 -18.24 13.09 -13.26
N SER A 308 -17.48 12.44 -12.38
CA SER A 308 -17.84 12.21 -10.97
C SER A 308 -17.93 13.48 -10.10
N ALA A 309 -17.30 14.54 -10.55
CA ALA A 309 -17.19 15.83 -9.90
C ALA A 309 -17.91 16.97 -10.66
N LYS A 310 -18.74 16.65 -11.65
CA LYS A 310 -19.66 17.58 -12.30
C LYS A 310 -20.97 17.70 -11.51
N ASN A 311 -21.75 18.73 -11.78
CA ASN A 311 -23.08 18.88 -11.17
C ASN A 311 -23.94 17.63 -11.43
N TRP A 312 -24.94 17.40 -10.58
CA TRP A 312 -25.71 16.15 -10.61
C TRP A 312 -26.33 15.83 -11.97
N ASP A 313 -26.87 16.83 -12.65
CA ASP A 313 -27.60 16.62 -13.90
C ASP A 313 -26.65 16.12 -15.00
N GLN A 314 -25.47 16.72 -15.11
CA GLN A 314 -24.43 16.25 -16.03
C GLN A 314 -23.84 14.91 -15.58
N HIS A 315 -23.51 14.78 -14.30
CA HIS A 315 -22.95 13.56 -13.72
C HIS A 315 -23.84 12.34 -13.99
N LYS A 316 -25.14 12.47 -13.73
CA LYS A 316 -26.10 11.38 -13.92
C LYS A 316 -26.15 10.93 -15.39
N VAL A 317 -26.13 11.87 -16.34
CA VAL A 317 -26.13 11.54 -17.77
C VAL A 317 -24.84 10.81 -18.15
N TRP A 318 -23.68 11.35 -17.78
CA TRP A 318 -22.39 10.71 -18.07
C TRP A 318 -22.26 9.31 -17.49
N ILE A 319 -22.68 9.11 -16.24
CA ILE A 319 -22.64 7.78 -15.62
C ILE A 319 -23.60 6.81 -16.29
N THR A 320 -24.76 7.28 -16.74
CA THR A 320 -25.71 6.43 -17.47
C THR A 320 -25.09 5.94 -18.78
N LEU A 321 -24.43 6.84 -19.52
CA LEU A 321 -23.73 6.52 -20.77
C LEU A 321 -22.53 5.58 -20.52
N LEU A 322 -21.75 5.81 -19.46
CA LEU A 322 -20.62 4.95 -19.09
C LEU A 322 -21.07 3.54 -18.71
N CYS A 323 -22.15 3.42 -17.92
CA CYS A 323 -22.68 2.12 -17.53
C CYS A 323 -23.21 1.36 -18.75
N GLU A 324 -23.86 2.05 -19.69
CA GLU A 324 -24.31 1.42 -20.94
C GLU A 324 -23.13 0.84 -21.75
N GLU A 325 -21.97 1.49 -21.77
CA GLU A 325 -20.77 0.91 -22.37
C GLU A 325 -20.26 -0.31 -21.61
N PHE A 326 -20.19 -0.25 -20.28
CA PHE A 326 -19.80 -1.40 -19.47
C PHE A 326 -20.72 -2.58 -19.73
N PHE A 327 -22.02 -2.34 -19.85
CA PHE A 327 -23.00 -3.38 -20.13
C PHE A 327 -22.86 -3.95 -21.54
N ARG A 328 -22.60 -3.11 -22.55
CA ARG A 328 -22.28 -3.58 -23.90
C ARG A 328 -21.01 -4.41 -23.94
N GLN A 329 -19.99 -4.06 -23.14
CA GLN A 329 -18.81 -4.91 -22.99
C GLN A 329 -19.17 -6.25 -22.38
N GLY A 330 -19.98 -6.28 -21.31
CA GLY A 330 -20.41 -7.51 -20.66
C GLY A 330 -21.21 -8.43 -21.59
N ASP A 331 -22.06 -7.85 -22.43
CA ASP A 331 -22.78 -8.61 -23.46
C ASP A 331 -21.81 -9.22 -24.49
N LYS A 332 -20.81 -8.45 -24.96
CA LYS A 332 -19.77 -8.98 -25.86
C LYS A 332 -18.92 -10.07 -25.20
N GLU A 333 -18.55 -9.92 -23.93
CA GLU A 333 -17.83 -10.95 -23.17
C GLU A 333 -18.64 -12.24 -23.13
N LYS A 334 -19.95 -12.12 -22.88
CA LYS A 334 -20.87 -13.27 -22.90
C LYS A 334 -20.97 -13.92 -24.28
N GLU A 335 -21.10 -13.13 -25.36
CA GLU A 335 -21.13 -13.63 -26.75
C GLU A 335 -19.84 -14.39 -27.12
N LEU A 336 -18.69 -13.88 -26.67
CA LEU A 336 -17.38 -14.49 -26.87
C LEU A 336 -17.07 -15.64 -25.90
N GLN A 337 -18.03 -16.03 -25.05
CA GLN A 337 -17.86 -17.05 -24.01
C GLN A 337 -16.71 -16.75 -23.03
N LEU A 338 -16.44 -15.46 -22.80
CA LEU A 338 -15.49 -14.98 -21.81
C LEU A 338 -16.21 -14.76 -20.46
N PRO A 339 -15.49 -14.85 -19.32
CA PRO A 339 -16.04 -14.42 -18.04
C PRO A 339 -16.44 -12.94 -18.09
N ILE A 340 -17.70 -12.65 -17.74
CA ILE A 340 -18.21 -11.28 -17.70
C ILE A 340 -17.48 -10.50 -16.61
N SER A 341 -16.95 -9.35 -16.97
CA SER A 341 -16.26 -8.43 -16.05
C SER A 341 -17.23 -7.99 -14.94
N PRO A 342 -16.82 -7.97 -13.65
CA PRO A 342 -17.74 -7.76 -12.53
C PRO A 342 -18.59 -6.48 -12.59
N SER A 343 -18.04 -5.39 -13.12
CA SER A 343 -18.73 -4.10 -13.27
C SER A 343 -19.55 -3.98 -14.57
N CYS A 344 -19.48 -4.99 -15.44
CA CYS A 344 -20.06 -5.02 -16.78
C CYS A 344 -21.32 -5.88 -16.88
N ASP A 345 -21.67 -6.66 -15.85
CA ASP A 345 -22.91 -7.43 -15.85
C ASP A 345 -24.11 -6.55 -15.48
N ARG A 346 -24.95 -6.23 -16.47
CA ARG A 346 -26.17 -5.42 -16.30
C ARG A 346 -27.21 -6.02 -15.33
N ASN A 347 -27.11 -7.30 -15.01
CA ASN A 347 -28.03 -7.98 -14.08
C ASN A 347 -27.55 -7.96 -12.63
N VAL A 348 -26.26 -7.66 -12.40
CA VAL A 348 -25.62 -7.73 -11.07
C VAL A 348 -25.11 -6.35 -10.63
N ALA A 349 -24.67 -5.51 -11.56
CA ALA A 349 -24.03 -4.24 -11.26
C ALA A 349 -24.98 -3.25 -10.58
N ASN A 350 -24.60 -2.77 -9.39
CA ASN A 350 -25.27 -1.67 -8.72
C ASN A 350 -24.55 -0.35 -9.05
N ILE A 351 -25.18 0.48 -9.89
CA ILE A 351 -24.62 1.77 -10.33
C ILE A 351 -24.26 2.66 -9.14
N ALA A 352 -25.12 2.75 -8.12
CA ALA A 352 -24.87 3.59 -6.95
C ALA A 352 -23.62 3.14 -6.18
N THR A 353 -23.48 1.83 -5.93
CA THR A 353 -22.30 1.26 -5.25
C THR A 353 -21.03 1.50 -6.06
N LEU A 354 -21.08 1.29 -7.38
CA LEU A 354 -19.95 1.54 -8.28
C LEU A 354 -19.53 3.01 -8.24
N GLN A 355 -20.48 3.95 -8.31
CA GLN A 355 -20.18 5.38 -8.30
C GLN A 355 -19.66 5.88 -6.96
N ILE A 356 -20.24 5.43 -5.83
CA ILE A 356 -19.74 5.78 -4.50
C ILE A 356 -18.30 5.30 -4.34
N GLY A 357 -18.02 4.04 -4.72
CA GLY A 357 -16.67 3.48 -4.69
C GLY A 357 -15.70 4.24 -5.59
N PHE A 358 -16.12 4.57 -6.81
CA PHE A 358 -15.29 5.28 -7.78
C PHE A 358 -14.93 6.69 -7.31
N MET A 359 -15.92 7.48 -6.88
CA MET A 359 -15.72 8.83 -6.34
C MET A 359 -14.78 8.85 -5.13
N GLN A 360 -14.97 7.93 -4.18
CA GLN A 360 -14.19 7.89 -2.95
C GLN A 360 -12.74 7.40 -3.17
N THR A 361 -12.55 6.47 -4.11
CA THR A 361 -11.26 5.81 -4.31
C THR A 361 -10.39 6.52 -5.33
N PHE A 362 -10.98 7.02 -6.42
CA PHE A 362 -10.24 7.55 -7.56
C PHE A 362 -10.40 9.05 -7.71
N THR A 363 -11.65 9.56 -7.86
CA THR A 363 -11.90 10.98 -8.13
C THR A 363 -11.38 11.87 -7.00
N LYS A 364 -11.84 11.62 -5.76
CA LYS A 364 -11.43 12.44 -4.61
C LYS A 364 -9.92 12.50 -4.42
N GLU A 365 -9.27 11.33 -4.46
CA GLU A 365 -7.83 11.24 -4.24
C GLU A 365 -7.03 11.96 -5.34
N THR A 366 -7.51 11.93 -6.58
CA THR A 366 -6.89 12.63 -7.71
C THR A 366 -6.98 14.14 -7.54
N PHE A 367 -8.19 14.66 -7.30
CA PHE A 367 -8.40 16.08 -7.12
C PHE A 367 -7.70 16.63 -5.86
N ASP A 368 -7.68 15.88 -4.76
CA ASP A 368 -6.94 16.26 -3.54
C ASP A 368 -5.41 16.34 -3.76
N VAL A 369 -4.85 15.46 -4.59
CA VAL A 369 -3.42 15.50 -4.93
C VAL A 369 -3.13 16.63 -5.91
N MET A 370 -4.00 16.84 -6.90
CA MET A 370 -3.91 17.91 -7.87
C MET A 370 -3.94 19.29 -7.21
N ASP A 371 -4.96 19.55 -6.36
CA ASP A 371 -5.13 20.82 -5.66
C ASP A 371 -3.90 21.15 -4.80
N LYS A 372 -3.39 20.18 -4.03
CA LYS A 372 -2.16 20.36 -3.22
C LYS A 372 -0.91 20.59 -4.06
N LEU A 373 -0.79 19.91 -5.20
CA LEU A 373 0.38 20.05 -6.07
C LEU A 373 0.37 21.41 -6.77
N LEU A 374 -0.80 21.87 -7.22
CA LEU A 374 -1.02 23.19 -7.79
C LEU A 374 -0.77 24.28 -6.74
N GLU A 375 -1.39 24.17 -5.56
CA GLU A 375 -1.20 25.08 -4.42
C GLU A 375 0.29 25.30 -4.14
N LYS A 376 1.02 24.20 -3.90
CA LYS A 376 2.45 24.30 -3.59
C LYS A 376 3.26 24.90 -4.72
N THR A 377 2.99 24.50 -5.95
CA THR A 377 3.77 24.95 -7.11
C THR A 377 3.54 26.44 -7.35
N ILE A 378 2.29 26.89 -7.32
CA ILE A 378 1.90 28.28 -7.56
C ILE A 378 2.39 29.20 -6.43
N ILE A 379 2.23 28.79 -5.17
CA ILE A 379 2.74 29.55 -4.01
C ILE A 379 4.27 29.63 -4.03
N GLN A 380 4.97 28.54 -4.38
CA GLN A 380 6.43 28.53 -4.46
C GLN A 380 6.97 29.45 -5.57
N TYR A 381 6.16 29.76 -6.58
CA TYR A 381 6.48 30.77 -7.60
C TYR A 381 6.02 32.19 -7.25
N GLY A 382 5.61 32.44 -6.01
CA GLY A 382 5.27 33.78 -5.51
C GLY A 382 3.94 34.33 -6.00
N ARG A 383 3.04 33.47 -6.50
CA ARG A 383 1.68 33.83 -6.90
C ARG A 383 0.66 33.40 -5.84
N GLN A 384 -0.46 34.09 -5.78
CA GLN A 384 -1.60 33.68 -4.95
C GLN A 384 -2.27 32.45 -5.59
N TYR A 385 -2.36 31.36 -4.84
CA TYR A 385 -3.15 30.21 -5.26
C TYR A 385 -4.63 30.47 -5.02
N ILE A 386 -5.46 30.13 -6.02
CA ILE A 386 -6.92 30.13 -5.90
C ILE A 386 -7.37 28.67 -5.78
N PRO A 387 -7.84 28.22 -4.61
CA PRO A 387 -8.31 26.85 -4.43
C PRO A 387 -9.38 26.48 -5.43
N PHE A 388 -9.19 25.34 -6.10
CA PHE A 388 -10.17 24.83 -7.04
C PHE A 388 -11.18 23.98 -6.26
N ASN A 389 -12.17 24.63 -5.64
CA ASN A 389 -13.18 23.95 -4.82
C ASN A 389 -14.46 23.47 -5.52
N PRO A 390 -14.86 23.90 -6.74
CA PRO A 390 -16.16 23.51 -7.32
C PRO A 390 -16.42 22.01 -7.44
N TRP A 391 -15.36 21.21 -7.60
CA TRP A 391 -15.44 19.74 -7.66
C TRP A 391 -15.87 19.12 -6.32
N GLN A 392 -15.50 19.73 -5.18
CA GLN A 392 -15.81 19.20 -3.84
C GLN A 392 -17.31 19.27 -3.56
N ASP A 393 -17.93 20.40 -3.92
CA ASP A 393 -19.36 20.62 -3.74
C ASP A 393 -20.17 19.65 -4.60
N CYS A 394 -19.82 19.58 -5.90
CA CYS A 394 -20.46 18.67 -6.85
C CYS A 394 -20.31 17.20 -6.42
N MET A 395 -19.10 16.77 -6.06
CA MET A 395 -18.86 15.39 -5.63
C MET A 395 -19.57 15.06 -4.32
N THR A 396 -19.66 16.01 -3.38
CA THR A 396 -20.41 15.82 -2.12
C THR A 396 -21.90 15.66 -2.41
N GLU A 397 -22.46 16.45 -3.32
CA GLU A 397 -23.84 16.32 -3.79
C GLU A 397 -24.08 14.98 -4.50
N ASN A 398 -23.16 14.55 -5.36
CA ASN A 398 -23.28 13.30 -6.10
C ASN A 398 -23.22 12.08 -5.16
N LEU A 399 -22.26 12.06 -4.22
CA LEU A 399 -22.17 11.03 -3.18
C LEU A 399 -23.46 10.97 -2.35
N TYR A 400 -24.00 12.14 -2.02
CA TYR A 400 -25.25 12.26 -1.30
C TYR A 400 -26.41 11.62 -2.07
N LYS A 401 -26.63 12.03 -3.32
CA LYS A 401 -27.73 11.55 -4.16
C LYS A 401 -27.64 10.06 -4.48
N TRP A 402 -26.43 9.51 -4.71
CA TRP A 402 -26.24 8.07 -4.87
C TRP A 402 -26.43 7.28 -3.57
N SER A 403 -26.10 7.86 -2.41
CA SER A 403 -26.22 7.16 -1.12
C SER A 403 -27.65 7.00 -0.60
N GLY A 404 -28.64 7.68 -1.20
CA GLY A 404 -30.04 7.63 -0.79
C GLY A 404 -30.32 8.18 0.62
N ARG A 405 -29.33 8.78 1.29
CA ARG A 405 -29.51 9.37 2.63
C ARG A 405 -30.28 10.69 2.50
N LYS A 406 -31.06 11.10 3.50
CA LYS A 406 -31.49 12.49 3.70
C LYS A 406 -30.44 13.19 4.55
N PHE A 407 -29.72 14.18 4.03
CA PHE A 407 -28.72 14.91 4.80
C PHE A 407 -29.29 16.29 5.10
N ALA A 408 -29.70 16.47 6.36
CA ALA A 408 -29.83 17.79 6.93
C ALA A 408 -28.45 18.46 6.86
N PHE A 409 -28.42 19.62 6.21
CA PHE A 409 -27.26 20.48 5.98
C PHE A 409 -26.20 20.40 7.09
N LEU A 410 -24.97 20.08 6.69
CA LEU A 410 -23.81 20.02 7.58
C LEU A 410 -23.26 21.43 7.76
N SER A 411 -23.96 22.25 8.55
CA SER A 411 -23.44 23.48 9.12
C SER A 411 -23.68 23.53 10.63
N CYS A 412 -23.09 22.62 11.40
CA CYS A 412 -22.85 22.90 12.82
C CYS A 412 -21.87 21.91 13.46
N ARG A 413 -20.59 22.32 13.54
CA ARG A 413 -19.60 21.68 14.43
C ARG A 413 -19.64 22.23 15.86
N TYR A 414 -20.75 22.86 16.27
CA TYR A 414 -20.84 23.58 17.56
C TYR A 414 -21.98 23.14 18.50
N GLN A 415 -22.97 22.34 18.07
CA GLN A 415 -24.15 22.08 18.91
C GLN A 415 -24.20 20.74 19.66
N ARG A 416 -23.30 19.76 19.42
CA ARG A 416 -23.26 18.48 20.16
C ARG A 416 -22.39 18.51 21.42
N ARG A 417 -22.42 19.62 22.17
CA ARG A 417 -21.81 19.74 23.51
C ARG A 417 -22.83 20.00 24.62
N ILE A 418 -24.12 20.16 24.31
CA ILE A 418 -25.12 20.60 25.29
C ILE A 418 -26.03 19.45 25.81
N ASP A 419 -26.17 18.33 25.09
CA ASP A 419 -27.11 17.28 25.51
C ASP A 419 -26.54 16.23 26.48
N VAL A 420 -25.21 16.12 26.59
CA VAL A 420 -24.56 15.24 27.57
C VAL A 420 -24.58 15.84 28.98
N ILE A 421 -24.61 17.17 29.10
CA ILE A 421 -24.68 17.87 30.38
C ILE A 421 -26.09 17.74 30.99
N LYS A 422 -27.14 17.80 30.16
CA LYS A 422 -28.53 17.62 30.63
C LYS A 422 -28.86 16.19 31.06
N CYS A 423 -28.24 15.17 30.47
CA CYS A 423 -28.47 13.78 30.88
C CYS A 423 -27.83 13.43 32.24
N VAL A 424 -26.76 14.13 32.64
CA VAL A 424 -26.10 13.90 33.94
C VAL A 424 -26.84 14.56 35.09
N GLU A 425 -27.52 15.70 34.84
CA GLU A 425 -28.35 16.38 35.84
C GLU A 425 -29.67 15.64 36.15
N ILE A 426 -30.16 14.82 35.21
CA ILE A 426 -31.42 14.07 35.37
C ILE A 426 -31.22 12.75 36.12
N VAL A 427 -30.03 12.13 36.07
CA VAL A 427 -29.78 10.79 36.62
C VAL A 427 -29.24 10.80 38.06
N VAL A 428 -28.62 11.89 38.51
CA VAL A 428 -28.05 11.98 39.87
C VAL A 428 -28.80 13.04 40.67
N GLY A 429 -30.03 12.73 41.06
CA GLY A 429 -30.80 13.54 42.01
C GLY A 429 -30.12 13.53 43.39
N CYS A 430 -29.20 14.46 43.65
CA CYS A 430 -28.60 14.61 44.96
C CYS A 430 -28.26 16.08 45.26
N SER A 431 -28.98 16.66 46.23
CA SER A 431 -28.84 18.05 46.73
C SER A 431 -27.46 18.36 47.36
N SER A 432 -26.57 17.37 47.43
CA SER A 432 -25.22 17.46 48.00
C SER A 432 -24.21 18.15 47.08
N LEU A 433 -24.41 18.12 45.75
CA LEU A 433 -23.49 18.72 44.77
C LEU A 433 -23.60 20.25 44.67
N GLN A 434 -24.74 20.82 45.09
CA GLN A 434 -24.94 22.27 45.11
C GLN A 434 -24.17 22.95 46.25
N LYS A 435 -23.99 22.27 47.39
CA LYS A 435 -23.20 22.77 48.53
C LYS A 435 -21.68 22.70 48.32
N ALA A 436 -21.22 21.77 47.48
CA ALA A 436 -19.79 21.66 47.12
C ALA A 436 -19.33 22.77 46.15
N ARG A 437 -20.27 23.31 45.35
CA ARG A 437 -20.01 24.36 44.35
C ARG A 437 -19.64 25.72 44.96
N THR A 438 -20.06 25.98 46.20
CA THR A 438 -19.82 27.27 46.87
C THR A 438 -18.55 27.31 47.73
N ARG A 439 -17.84 26.19 47.94
CA ARG A 439 -16.69 26.13 48.87
C ARG A 439 -15.29 25.94 48.25
N MET A 440 -15.15 25.67 46.94
CA MET A 440 -13.84 25.48 46.31
C MET A 440 -13.44 26.62 45.37
N LYS A 441 -12.67 27.58 45.90
CA LYS A 441 -11.91 28.55 45.09
C LYS A 441 -10.56 27.92 44.68
N ARG A 442 -10.51 27.26 43.51
CA ARG A 442 -9.33 27.17 42.58
C ARG A 442 -9.63 26.22 41.40
N PRO A 443 -9.62 26.68 40.15
CA PRO A 443 -10.05 25.91 38.98
C PRO A 443 -8.88 25.23 38.24
N VAL A 444 -8.16 24.30 38.89
CA VAL A 444 -7.02 23.60 38.23
C VAL A 444 -7.10 22.06 38.30
N MET A 445 -7.92 21.47 39.18
CA MET A 445 -8.00 19.99 39.27
C MET A 445 -9.02 19.32 38.34
N TRP A 446 -10.02 20.05 37.82
CA TRP A 446 -11.06 19.45 36.97
C TRP A 446 -10.67 19.30 35.49
N SER A 447 -9.66 20.03 35.01
CA SER A 447 -9.18 19.92 33.62
C SER A 447 -8.23 18.74 33.38
N TYR A 448 -7.66 18.16 34.44
CA TYR A 448 -6.71 17.04 34.34
C TYR A 448 -7.37 15.65 34.31
N LEU A 449 -8.64 15.55 34.73
CA LEU A 449 -9.40 14.28 34.73
C LEU A 449 -10.18 14.05 33.41
N LEU A 450 -10.40 15.09 32.62
CA LEU A 450 -11.20 15.05 31.39
C LEU A 450 -10.36 15.00 30.09
N THR A 451 -9.03 14.92 30.20
CA THR A 451 -8.11 14.92 29.06
C THR A 451 -7.46 13.56 28.78
N GLU A 452 -7.63 12.55 29.64
CA GLU A 452 -7.08 11.21 29.41
C GLU A 452 -8.10 10.24 28.78
N THR A 453 -7.71 9.63 27.66
CA THR A 453 -8.56 8.83 26.77
C THR A 453 -8.76 7.37 27.19
N SER A 454 -8.36 6.97 28.40
CA SER A 454 -8.41 5.58 28.86
C SER A 454 -9.13 5.42 30.22
N PRO A 455 -10.32 4.78 30.25
CA PRO A 455 -11.03 4.42 31.50
C PRO A 455 -10.20 3.53 32.44
N ALA A 456 -9.24 2.75 31.90
CA ALA A 456 -8.39 1.86 32.67
C ALA A 456 -7.42 2.62 33.58
N LYS A 457 -6.92 3.78 33.16
CA LYS A 457 -6.06 4.64 33.99
C LYS A 457 -6.83 5.36 35.09
N SER A 458 -8.09 5.72 34.85
CA SER A 458 -8.97 6.29 35.87
C SER A 458 -9.33 5.27 36.95
N ILE A 459 -9.59 4.01 36.56
CA ILE A 459 -9.83 2.90 37.49
C ILE A 459 -8.53 2.52 38.23
N SER A 460 -7.38 2.50 37.55
CA SER A 460 -6.06 2.29 38.16
C SER A 460 -5.73 3.37 39.19
N LYS A 461 -5.97 4.65 38.89
CA LYS A 461 -5.82 5.76 39.86
C LYS A 461 -6.82 5.65 41.02
N LEU A 462 -8.08 5.29 40.76
CA LEU A 462 -9.08 5.08 41.81
C LEU A 462 -8.70 3.92 42.72
N LEU A 463 -8.23 2.79 42.17
CA LEU A 463 -7.73 1.65 42.94
C LEU A 463 -6.43 1.97 43.67
N THR A 464 -5.50 2.71 43.06
CA THR A 464 -4.26 3.15 43.71
C THR A 464 -4.55 4.13 44.84
N LEU A 465 -5.52 5.04 44.68
CA LEU A 465 -6.00 5.92 45.73
C LEU A 465 -6.76 5.16 46.83
N SER A 466 -7.47 4.09 46.49
CA SER A 466 -8.16 3.22 47.45
C SER A 466 -7.18 2.35 48.25
N VAL A 467 -6.09 1.88 47.62
CA VAL A 467 -5.03 1.09 48.25
C VAL A 467 -4.08 1.97 49.06
N LEU A 468 -3.79 3.19 48.61
CA LEU A 468 -3.05 4.19 49.41
C LEU A 468 -3.86 4.69 50.62
N ALA A 469 -5.20 4.73 50.51
CA ALA A 469 -6.09 4.99 51.64
C ALA A 469 -6.16 3.84 52.66
N LEU A 470 -5.51 2.70 52.39
CA LEU A 470 -5.43 1.53 53.26
C LEU A 470 -4.01 1.26 53.82
N SER A 471 -3.09 2.22 53.69
CA SER A 471 -1.77 2.15 54.36
C SER A 471 -1.92 2.51 55.85
N PRO A 472 -1.66 1.60 56.81
CA PRO A 472 -1.95 1.84 58.23
C PRO A 472 -0.86 2.61 59.00
N ASN A 473 0.05 3.35 58.34
CA ASN A 473 1.31 3.73 58.99
C ASN A 473 1.54 5.20 59.33
N ASP A 474 0.63 6.11 59.00
CA ASP A 474 0.78 7.53 59.39
C ASP A 474 -0.53 8.06 59.98
N PHE A 475 -0.94 7.60 61.16
CA PHE A 475 -1.84 8.31 62.09
C PHE A 475 -2.04 7.45 63.35
N LEU A 476 -0.98 7.35 64.17
CA LEU A 476 -1.06 6.84 65.54
C LEU A 476 -0.54 7.93 66.48
N GLU A 477 -1.33 8.97 66.63
CA GLU A 477 -1.39 9.79 67.83
C GLU A 477 -2.72 10.56 67.78
N ASP A 478 -3.48 10.51 68.86
CA ASP A 478 -4.83 11.06 69.04
C ASP A 478 -6.01 10.30 68.42
N CYS A 479 -6.43 9.23 69.12
CA CYS A 479 -7.81 9.14 69.61
C CYS A 479 -7.97 7.96 70.59
N LYS A 480 -7.89 8.26 71.89
CA LYS A 480 -8.61 7.49 72.91
C LYS A 480 -10.07 7.91 72.84
N THR A 481 -10.96 7.02 72.40
CA THR A 481 -12.30 6.71 72.96
C THR A 481 -13.14 5.96 71.93
N SER A 482 -13.98 5.07 72.46
CA SER A 482 -15.02 4.24 71.84
C SER A 482 -15.44 4.60 70.40
N ASP A 483 -15.18 3.71 69.43
CA ASP A 483 -16.09 3.39 68.31
C ASP A 483 -15.46 2.35 67.35
N ALA A 484 -15.01 1.21 67.89
CA ALA A 484 -14.45 0.12 67.09
C ALA A 484 -15.53 -0.71 66.33
N ALA A 485 -16.82 -0.47 66.56
CA ALA A 485 -17.91 -1.22 65.94
C ALA A 485 -18.39 -0.65 64.60
N MET A 486 -18.10 0.63 64.29
CA MET A 486 -18.62 1.30 63.08
C MET A 486 -17.64 1.26 61.88
N TYR A 487 -16.38 0.86 62.12
CA TYR A 487 -15.36 0.76 61.07
C TYR A 487 -15.31 -0.59 60.34
N LEU A 488 -15.95 -1.63 60.89
CA LEU A 488 -16.07 -2.94 60.24
C LEU A 488 -17.20 -3.00 59.19
N ASP A 489 -18.10 -2.01 59.16
CA ASP A 489 -19.26 -1.97 58.24
C ASP A 489 -19.02 -1.10 56.98
N SER A 490 -18.05 -0.17 57.02
CA SER A 490 -17.69 0.66 55.87
C SER A 490 -16.81 -0.08 54.85
N SER A 491 -15.96 -1.02 55.29
CA SER A 491 -15.11 -1.83 54.41
C SER A 491 -15.90 -2.92 53.67
N SER A 492 -16.89 -3.53 54.33
CA SER A 492 -17.80 -4.52 53.73
C SER A 492 -18.75 -3.89 52.71
N THR A 493 -19.27 -2.69 52.99
CA THR A 493 -20.14 -1.93 52.07
C THR A 493 -19.38 -1.36 50.88
N ILE A 494 -18.16 -0.84 51.06
CA ILE A 494 -17.28 -0.43 49.94
C ILE A 494 -16.89 -1.66 49.10
N GLY A 495 -16.53 -2.78 49.72
CA GLY A 495 -16.25 -4.04 49.03
C GLY A 495 -17.44 -4.53 48.20
N GLY A 496 -18.65 -4.51 48.79
CA GLY A 496 -19.90 -4.86 48.10
C GLY A 496 -20.20 -3.93 46.92
N ALA A 497 -20.00 -2.62 47.08
CA ALA A 497 -20.19 -1.65 46.00
C ALA A 497 -19.20 -1.85 44.85
N VAL A 498 -17.93 -2.15 45.15
CA VAL A 498 -16.91 -2.47 44.13
C VAL A 498 -17.24 -3.75 43.38
N VAL A 499 -17.66 -4.80 44.07
CA VAL A 499 -18.09 -6.07 43.45
C VAL A 499 -19.32 -5.85 42.55
N LEU A 500 -20.30 -5.08 43.01
CA LEU A 500 -21.50 -4.74 42.22
C LEU A 500 -21.14 -3.90 40.98
N LEU A 501 -20.29 -2.89 41.11
CA LEU A 501 -19.84 -2.07 39.98
C LEU A 501 -19.04 -2.90 38.96
N LEU A 502 -18.19 -3.82 39.42
CA LEU A 502 -17.48 -4.77 38.58
C LEU A 502 -18.46 -5.71 37.86
N PHE A 503 -19.45 -6.24 38.58
CA PHE A 503 -20.49 -7.08 37.99
C PHE A 503 -21.29 -6.34 36.91
N LEU A 504 -21.77 -5.13 37.21
CA LEU A 504 -22.50 -4.28 36.25
C LEU A 504 -21.63 -3.90 35.05
N TYR A 505 -20.35 -3.62 35.26
CA TYR A 505 -19.40 -3.38 34.18
C TYR A 505 -19.21 -4.61 33.28
N VAL A 506 -19.01 -5.79 33.87
CA VAL A 506 -18.89 -7.05 33.13
C VAL A 506 -20.18 -7.37 32.38
N ALA A 507 -21.34 -7.21 33.02
CA ALA A 507 -22.65 -7.44 32.40
C ALA A 507 -22.89 -6.48 31.22
N LYS A 508 -22.62 -5.19 31.39
CA LYS A 508 -22.70 -4.18 30.32
C LYS A 508 -21.77 -4.52 29.16
N ARG A 509 -20.52 -4.91 29.43
CA ARG A 509 -19.55 -5.33 28.39
C ARG A 509 -19.99 -6.60 27.68
N ALA A 510 -20.54 -7.57 28.41
CA ALA A 510 -21.08 -8.80 27.84
C ALA A 510 -22.28 -8.52 26.93
N PHE A 511 -23.18 -7.62 27.32
CA PHE A 511 -24.31 -7.18 26.51
C PHE A 511 -23.85 -6.49 25.22
N ILE A 512 -22.94 -5.50 25.33
CA ILE A 512 -22.38 -4.80 24.17
C ILE A 512 -21.67 -5.78 23.22
N SER A 513 -20.91 -6.75 23.74
CA SER A 513 -20.28 -7.79 22.91
C SER A 513 -21.31 -8.69 22.22
N ALA A 514 -22.37 -9.07 22.93
CA ALA A 514 -23.42 -9.93 22.37
C ALA A 514 -24.09 -9.27 21.16
N GLU A 515 -24.40 -7.98 21.26
CA GLU A 515 -25.02 -7.19 20.20
C GLU A 515 -24.04 -6.90 19.05
N ARG A 516 -22.85 -6.36 19.38
CA ARG A 516 -21.86 -5.92 18.38
C ARG A 516 -21.32 -7.05 17.49
N TYR A 517 -21.23 -8.26 18.02
CA TYR A 517 -20.65 -9.42 17.34
C TYR A 517 -21.69 -10.54 17.16
N ALA A 518 -22.98 -10.19 17.07
CA ALA A 518 -24.08 -11.15 16.96
C ALA A 518 -23.98 -12.02 15.69
N SER A 519 -23.53 -11.43 14.59
CA SER A 519 -23.41 -12.08 13.28
C SER A 519 -22.26 -13.09 13.17
N ILE A 520 -21.32 -13.10 14.12
CA ILE A 520 -20.09 -13.91 14.02
C ILE A 520 -20.25 -15.16 14.89
N PRO A 521 -20.04 -16.37 14.32
CA PRO A 521 -20.10 -17.63 15.07
C PRO A 521 -19.19 -17.58 16.30
N LYS A 522 -19.72 -17.91 17.48
CA LYS A 522 -18.99 -17.87 18.76
C LYS A 522 -18.63 -19.27 19.23
N VAL A 523 -17.40 -19.45 19.72
CA VAL A 523 -16.97 -20.72 20.33
C VAL A 523 -17.65 -20.89 21.69
N THR A 524 -18.18 -22.10 21.94
CA THR A 524 -18.81 -22.50 23.21
C THR A 524 -18.20 -23.80 23.75
N PRO A 525 -18.11 -23.99 25.09
CA PRO A 525 -18.57 -23.11 26.16
C PRO A 525 -17.68 -21.87 26.39
N ARG A 526 -18.25 -20.83 26.99
CA ARG A 526 -17.52 -19.59 27.36
C ARG A 526 -17.91 -19.14 28.77
N LEU A 527 -16.92 -18.83 29.60
CA LEU A 527 -17.17 -18.25 30.93
C LEU A 527 -17.39 -16.73 30.82
N PRO A 528 -18.17 -16.09 31.71
CA PRO A 528 -18.49 -14.66 31.61
C PRO A 528 -17.25 -13.74 31.55
N ILE A 529 -16.28 -13.98 32.43
CA ILE A 529 -15.05 -13.18 32.56
C ILE A 529 -13.93 -13.76 31.69
N PHE A 530 -13.61 -15.04 31.83
CA PHE A 530 -12.46 -15.66 31.14
C PHE A 530 -12.71 -15.91 29.64
N GLY A 531 -13.97 -15.95 29.20
CA GLY A 531 -14.31 -16.34 27.85
C GLY A 531 -13.90 -17.79 27.58
N ASN A 532 -13.16 -18.03 26.50
CA ASN A 532 -12.58 -19.30 26.10
C ASN A 532 -11.17 -19.54 26.68
N ALA A 533 -10.59 -18.60 27.44
CA ALA A 533 -9.23 -18.75 27.97
C ALA A 533 -9.03 -19.99 28.88
N HIS A 534 -10.11 -20.46 29.52
CA HIS A 534 -10.12 -21.64 30.39
C HIS A 534 -10.03 -22.98 29.62
N ILE A 535 -10.34 -22.98 28.32
CA ILE A 535 -10.29 -24.16 27.44
C ILE A 535 -9.27 -24.02 26.31
N LEU A 536 -8.59 -22.88 26.23
CA LEU A 536 -7.57 -22.60 25.21
C LEU A 536 -6.20 -23.00 25.74
N ASP A 537 -5.63 -24.07 25.20
CA ASP A 537 -4.25 -24.44 25.45
C ASP A 537 -3.29 -23.51 24.68
N LEU A 538 -2.65 -22.60 25.40
CA LEU A 538 -1.73 -21.62 24.83
C LEU A 538 -0.43 -22.26 24.28
N SER A 539 -0.06 -23.45 24.74
CA SER A 539 1.15 -24.16 24.26
C SER A 539 0.99 -24.73 22.85
N ARG A 540 -0.26 -24.88 22.39
CA ARG A 540 -0.63 -25.40 21.05
C ARG A 540 -1.77 -24.60 20.43
N CYS A 541 -1.79 -23.29 20.68
CA CYS A 541 -2.91 -22.41 20.34
C CYS A 541 -3.33 -22.52 18.87
N HIS A 542 -2.39 -22.55 17.94
CA HIS A 542 -2.68 -22.67 16.50
C HIS A 542 -3.41 -23.97 16.12
N MET A 543 -3.08 -25.08 16.79
CA MET A 543 -3.77 -26.38 16.61
C MET A 543 -5.17 -26.35 17.21
N VAL A 544 -5.32 -25.86 18.44
CA VAL A 544 -6.65 -25.77 19.09
C VAL A 544 -7.61 -24.91 18.26
N LEU A 545 -7.10 -23.82 17.68
CA LEU A 545 -7.89 -22.99 16.78
C LEU A 545 -8.23 -23.70 15.46
N ALA A 546 -7.32 -24.50 14.90
CA ALA A 546 -7.63 -25.32 13.73
C ALA A 546 -8.72 -26.37 14.04
N GLU A 547 -8.61 -27.08 15.18
CA GLU A 547 -9.60 -28.06 15.65
C GLU A 547 -10.99 -27.42 15.86
N TRP A 548 -11.04 -26.20 16.40
CA TRP A 548 -12.31 -25.47 16.55
C TRP A 548 -12.91 -25.06 15.21
N ALA A 549 -12.11 -24.87 14.16
CA ALA A 549 -12.62 -24.55 12.83
C ALA A 549 -13.46 -25.70 12.24
N GLU A 550 -13.12 -26.95 12.56
CA GLU A 550 -13.91 -28.12 12.15
C GLU A 550 -15.32 -28.10 12.74
N ARG A 551 -15.47 -27.55 13.96
CA ARG A 551 -16.74 -27.51 14.69
C ARG A 551 -17.55 -26.23 14.44
N PHE A 552 -16.89 -25.08 14.36
CA PHE A 552 -17.53 -23.76 14.31
C PHE A 552 -17.44 -23.09 12.94
N GLY A 553 -16.82 -23.76 11.97
CA GLY A 553 -16.61 -23.26 10.62
C GLY A 553 -15.29 -22.50 10.46
N PRO A 554 -14.96 -22.10 9.22
CA PRO A 554 -13.65 -21.51 8.89
C PRO A 554 -13.41 -20.11 9.51
N VAL A 555 -14.47 -19.43 9.94
CA VAL A 555 -14.45 -18.09 10.53
C VAL A 555 -15.33 -18.07 11.77
N TYR A 556 -14.72 -17.84 12.93
CA TYR A 556 -15.42 -17.74 14.21
C TYR A 556 -14.72 -16.76 15.14
N ARG A 557 -15.36 -16.41 16.25
CA ARG A 557 -14.77 -15.59 17.31
C ARG A 557 -14.58 -16.34 18.61
N ILE A 558 -13.50 -15.98 19.29
CA ILE A 558 -13.17 -16.39 20.65
C ILE A 558 -13.09 -15.17 21.56
N LYS A 559 -13.33 -15.39 22.84
CA LYS A 559 -13.17 -14.38 23.88
C LYS A 559 -12.00 -14.75 24.78
N ILE A 560 -10.99 -13.91 24.88
CA ILE A 560 -9.88 -14.09 25.84
C ILE A 560 -9.97 -12.92 26.83
N PHE A 561 -10.41 -13.21 28.05
CA PHE A 561 -10.77 -12.19 29.04
C PHE A 561 -11.72 -11.12 28.46
N MET A 562 -11.23 -9.89 28.23
CA MET A 562 -12.03 -8.76 27.75
C MET A 562 -11.98 -8.57 26.23
N ASP A 563 -11.16 -9.35 25.53
CA ASP A 563 -10.93 -9.22 24.09
C ASP A 563 -11.75 -10.22 23.30
N GLU A 564 -12.44 -9.71 22.27
CA GLU A 564 -13.11 -10.52 21.25
C GLU A 564 -12.20 -10.58 20.01
N ILE A 565 -11.84 -11.79 19.62
CA ILE A 565 -10.85 -12.07 18.56
C ILE A 565 -11.53 -12.89 17.48
N LEU A 566 -11.49 -12.41 16.24
CA LEU A 566 -11.89 -13.20 15.06
C LEU A 566 -10.74 -14.10 14.64
N VAL A 567 -11.03 -15.35 14.29
CA VAL A 567 -10.03 -16.32 13.84
C VAL A 567 -10.37 -16.75 12.42
N LEU A 568 -9.39 -16.64 11.52
CA LEU A 568 -9.49 -17.04 10.11
C LEU A 568 -8.68 -18.33 9.92
N ASN A 569 -9.33 -19.43 9.54
CA ASN A 569 -8.70 -20.76 9.51
C ASN A 569 -8.63 -21.40 8.11
N SER A 570 -9.22 -20.79 7.09
CA SER A 570 -9.19 -21.31 5.71
C SER A 570 -8.45 -20.37 4.76
N TYR A 571 -7.89 -20.92 3.68
CA TYR A 571 -7.25 -20.12 2.63
C TYR A 571 -8.21 -19.05 2.08
N GLU A 572 -9.48 -19.41 1.85
CA GLU A 572 -10.49 -18.52 1.31
C GLU A 572 -10.80 -17.35 2.27
N SER A 573 -10.95 -17.62 3.57
CA SER A 573 -11.19 -16.57 4.56
C SER A 573 -10.02 -15.60 4.69
N ILE A 574 -8.79 -16.13 4.62
CA ILE A 574 -7.57 -15.33 4.71
C ILE A 574 -7.37 -14.50 3.43
N GLN A 575 -7.66 -15.07 2.26
CA GLN A 575 -7.58 -14.36 0.98
C GLN A 575 -8.62 -13.24 0.91
N ASP A 576 -9.85 -13.49 1.36
CA ASP A 576 -10.91 -12.50 1.38
C ASP A 576 -10.55 -11.31 2.29
N ALA A 577 -10.07 -11.60 3.51
CA ALA A 577 -9.66 -10.56 4.46
C ALA A 577 -8.38 -9.82 4.04
N LEU A 578 -7.30 -10.54 3.76
CA LEU A 578 -5.97 -9.94 3.61
C LEU A 578 -5.66 -9.49 2.18
N VAL A 579 -6.33 -10.03 1.16
CA VAL A 579 -6.06 -9.68 -0.25
C VAL A 579 -7.17 -8.83 -0.83
N LYS A 580 -8.43 -9.29 -0.77
CA LYS A 580 -9.56 -8.54 -1.36
C LYS A 580 -9.87 -7.28 -0.56
N GLN A 581 -9.75 -7.35 0.76
CA GLN A 581 -10.06 -6.26 1.69
C GLN A 581 -8.82 -5.76 2.45
N ASP A 582 -7.66 -5.77 1.77
CA ASP A 582 -6.34 -5.59 2.36
C ASP A 582 -6.20 -4.36 3.28
N ALA A 583 -6.83 -3.24 2.94
CA ALA A 583 -6.81 -1.99 3.70
C ALA A 583 -7.62 -2.08 5.00
N ALA A 584 -8.78 -2.76 4.96
CA ALA A 584 -9.65 -2.94 6.11
C ALA A 584 -8.94 -3.74 7.21
N PHE A 585 -8.15 -4.75 6.82
CA PHE A 585 -7.42 -5.63 7.74
C PHE A 585 -5.97 -5.20 8.02
N ALA A 586 -5.50 -4.07 7.48
CA ALA A 586 -4.09 -3.66 7.63
C ALA A 586 -3.75 -3.06 9.01
N GLY A 587 -4.68 -2.96 9.96
CA GLY A 587 -4.41 -2.44 11.29
C GLY A 587 -3.57 -3.37 12.18
N ARG A 588 -3.09 -2.86 13.30
CA ARG A 588 -2.53 -3.65 14.41
C ARG A 588 -3.30 -3.35 15.70
N PRO A 589 -3.61 -4.37 16.51
CA PRO A 589 -4.38 -4.16 17.73
C PRO A 589 -3.56 -3.35 18.74
N PRO A 590 -4.19 -2.47 19.52
CA PRO A 590 -3.51 -1.80 20.63
C PRO A 590 -3.18 -2.83 21.71
N MET A 591 -1.91 -2.98 22.04
CA MET A 591 -1.42 -3.95 23.03
C MET A 591 -0.56 -3.24 24.08
N TYR A 592 -0.66 -3.67 25.33
CA TYR A 592 0.10 -3.09 26.45
C TYR A 592 1.60 -3.15 26.17
N ARG A 593 2.08 -4.32 25.73
CA ARG A 593 3.50 -4.55 25.43
C ARG A 593 4.04 -3.66 24.30
N THR A 594 3.23 -3.30 23.31
CA THR A 594 3.65 -2.44 22.20
C THR A 594 3.63 -0.97 22.59
N SER A 595 2.61 -0.53 23.33
CA SER A 595 2.49 0.88 23.74
C SER A 595 3.50 1.25 24.82
N LYS A 596 3.88 0.32 25.72
CA LYS A 596 4.95 0.56 26.73
C LYS A 596 6.31 0.91 26.11
N SER A 597 6.54 0.52 24.85
CA SER A 597 7.81 0.74 24.14
C SER A 597 7.68 1.62 22.89
N ASP A 598 6.55 2.35 22.75
CA ASP A 598 6.18 3.16 21.59
C ASP A 598 6.29 2.42 20.23
N ARG A 599 6.20 1.08 20.26
CA ARG A 599 6.30 0.24 19.06
C ARG A 599 5.09 0.42 18.16
N ASP A 600 3.93 0.76 18.70
CA ASP A 600 2.74 1.15 17.96
C ASP A 600 2.94 2.41 17.07
N ARG A 601 4.03 3.18 17.28
CA ARG A 601 4.38 4.38 16.51
C ARG A 601 5.68 4.26 15.70
N HIS A 602 6.61 3.41 16.14
CA HIS A 602 7.97 3.35 15.59
C HIS A 602 8.34 2.00 14.95
N SER A 603 7.66 0.90 15.29
CA SER A 603 7.95 -0.44 14.75
C SER A 603 7.39 -0.65 13.36
N ILE A 604 8.08 -1.40 12.49
CA ILE A 604 7.55 -1.82 11.18
C ILE A 604 6.54 -2.98 11.28
N VAL A 605 6.57 -3.74 12.37
CA VAL A 605 5.69 -4.89 12.62
C VAL A 605 4.41 -4.45 13.34
N TRP A 606 4.55 -3.63 14.38
CA TRP A 606 3.50 -3.36 15.37
C TRP A 606 2.71 -2.06 15.18
N GLN A 607 3.19 -1.12 14.36
CA GLN A 607 2.40 0.08 14.05
C GLN A 607 1.24 -0.24 13.10
N THR A 608 0.12 0.50 13.18
CA THR A 608 -0.98 0.43 12.19
C THR A 608 -0.52 0.90 10.81
N TYR A 609 -1.17 0.43 9.73
CA TYR A 609 -0.75 0.73 8.37
C TYR A 609 -1.07 2.18 8.00
N THR A 610 -0.06 3.02 8.12
CA THR A 610 -0.12 4.46 7.90
C THR A 610 0.80 4.87 6.74
N PRO A 611 0.70 6.12 6.23
CA PRO A 611 1.69 6.66 5.30
C PRO A 611 3.14 6.55 5.82
N LYS A 612 3.36 6.70 7.14
CA LYS A 612 4.67 6.49 7.77
C LYS A 612 5.17 5.05 7.59
N LEU A 613 4.34 4.04 7.89
CA LEU A 613 4.74 2.65 7.69
C LEU A 613 5.02 2.33 6.22
N ARG A 614 4.19 2.85 5.32
CA ARG A 614 4.38 2.67 3.87
C ARG A 614 5.72 3.27 3.40
N PHE A 615 6.05 4.46 3.87
CA PHE A 615 7.33 5.12 3.62
C PHE A 615 8.48 4.27 4.16
N LEU A 616 8.46 3.89 5.44
CA LEU A 616 9.50 3.05 6.06
C LEU A 616 9.71 1.73 5.30
N ARG A 617 8.63 1.03 4.94
CA ARG A 617 8.72 -0.24 4.19
C ARG A 617 9.38 -0.04 2.82
N ARG A 618 9.06 1.06 2.13
CA ARG A 618 9.69 1.41 0.85
C ARG A 618 11.18 1.69 1.03
N GLU A 619 11.56 2.54 1.98
CA GLU A 619 12.96 2.89 2.24
C GLU A 619 13.82 1.67 2.60
N ILE A 620 13.28 0.76 3.43
CA ILE A 620 13.98 -0.49 3.80
C ILE A 620 14.11 -1.42 2.59
N THR A 621 13.04 -1.59 1.81
CA THR A 621 13.06 -2.46 0.61
C THR A 621 14.07 -1.96 -0.42
N GLN A 622 14.13 -0.65 -0.65
CA GLN A 622 15.13 -0.01 -1.51
C GLN A 622 16.54 -0.22 -0.99
N SER A 623 16.74 -0.08 0.33
CA SER A 623 18.05 -0.25 0.97
C SER A 623 18.58 -1.69 0.89
N PHE A 624 17.72 -2.70 0.93
CA PHE A 624 18.12 -4.09 0.77
C PHE A 624 18.51 -4.47 -0.68
N LYS A 625 18.28 -3.59 -1.67
CA LYS A 625 18.61 -3.84 -3.08
C LYS A 625 18.09 -5.20 -3.61
N ILE A 626 16.91 -5.66 -3.17
CA ILE A 626 16.44 -7.05 -3.42
C ILE A 626 16.02 -7.31 -4.88
N TYR A 627 15.90 -6.27 -5.71
CA TYR A 627 15.41 -6.36 -7.09
C TYR A 627 16.45 -5.82 -8.09
N GLY A 628 16.42 -6.30 -9.34
CA GLY A 628 17.36 -5.90 -10.40
C GLY A 628 18.80 -6.36 -10.12
N GLY A 629 19.79 -5.54 -10.51
CA GLY A 629 21.23 -5.80 -10.30
C GLY A 629 21.68 -5.89 -8.84
N GLY A 630 20.78 -5.70 -7.87
CA GLY A 630 21.07 -5.88 -6.46
C GLY A 630 21.03 -7.33 -5.96
N ARG A 631 20.55 -8.30 -6.76
CA ARG A 631 20.63 -9.73 -6.40
C ARG A 631 22.08 -10.22 -6.26
N GLU A 632 22.96 -9.78 -7.16
CA GLU A 632 24.41 -10.06 -7.09
C GLU A 632 25.04 -9.45 -5.83
N SER A 633 24.54 -8.29 -5.39
CA SER A 633 25.00 -7.67 -4.14
C SER A 633 24.61 -8.49 -2.89
N LEU A 634 23.49 -9.21 -2.91
CA LEU A 634 23.08 -10.07 -1.79
C LEU A 634 23.96 -11.32 -1.71
N GLU A 635 24.32 -11.91 -2.85
CA GLU A 635 25.28 -13.03 -2.91
C GLU A 635 26.63 -12.62 -2.33
N HIS A 636 27.13 -11.44 -2.71
CA HIS A 636 28.35 -10.88 -2.14
C HIS A 636 28.28 -10.68 -0.62
N ILE A 637 27.13 -10.24 -0.09
CA ILE A 637 26.93 -10.08 1.36
C ILE A 637 26.88 -11.44 2.07
N CYS A 638 26.30 -12.46 1.44
CA CYS A 638 26.16 -13.80 2.03
C CYS A 638 27.46 -14.61 1.94
N ALA A 639 28.26 -14.43 0.90
CA ALA A 639 29.48 -15.18 0.65
C ALA A 639 30.41 -15.32 1.88
N PRO A 640 30.89 -14.24 2.52
CA PRO A 640 31.81 -14.36 3.66
C PRO A 640 31.22 -15.16 4.83
N GLU A 641 29.91 -15.05 5.05
CA GLU A 641 29.22 -15.75 6.13
C GLU A 641 28.99 -17.22 5.79
N LEU A 642 28.75 -17.54 4.52
CA LEU A 642 28.71 -18.92 4.04
C LEU A 642 30.07 -19.60 4.17
N GLU A 643 31.18 -18.92 3.84
CA GLU A 643 32.51 -19.52 3.94
C GLU A 643 32.86 -19.87 5.38
N GLN A 644 32.64 -18.94 6.32
CA GLN A 644 32.92 -19.18 7.74
C GLN A 644 32.01 -20.26 8.33
N MET A 645 30.74 -20.29 7.93
CA MET A 645 29.81 -21.35 8.32
C MET A 645 30.28 -22.72 7.82
N LEU A 646 30.65 -22.82 6.53
CA LEU A 646 31.17 -24.05 5.94
C LEU A 646 32.43 -24.51 6.67
N GLU A 647 33.37 -23.61 6.95
CA GLU A 647 34.62 -23.98 7.61
C GLU A 647 34.39 -24.54 9.02
N ARG A 648 33.48 -23.94 9.79
CA ARG A 648 33.07 -24.49 11.10
C ARG A 648 32.48 -25.89 10.97
N ILE A 649 31.62 -26.12 9.98
CA ILE A 649 31.05 -27.46 9.74
C ILE A 649 32.15 -28.44 9.27
N ARG A 650 33.14 -28.01 8.46
CA ARG A 650 34.28 -28.85 8.06
C ARG A 650 35.13 -29.27 9.24
N VAL A 651 35.35 -28.38 10.21
CA VAL A 651 36.09 -28.70 11.44
C VAL A 651 35.37 -29.80 12.22
N GLU A 652 34.07 -29.67 12.45
CA GLU A 652 33.26 -30.70 13.13
C GLU A 652 33.23 -32.01 12.32
N ALA A 653 33.07 -31.93 11.00
CA ALA A 653 33.06 -33.08 10.10
C ALA A 653 34.39 -33.85 10.12
N LYS A 654 35.53 -33.14 10.11
CA LYS A 654 36.88 -33.74 10.22
C LYS A 654 37.11 -34.40 11.57
N ALA A 655 36.59 -33.80 12.64
CA ALA A 655 36.65 -34.38 13.98
C ALA A 655 35.72 -35.60 14.14
N GLY A 656 34.75 -35.78 13.23
CA GLY A 656 33.72 -36.81 13.34
C GLY A 656 32.69 -36.52 14.45
N SER A 657 32.69 -35.31 14.99
CA SER A 657 31.87 -34.88 16.13
C SER A 657 30.43 -34.58 15.71
N SER A 658 29.50 -34.74 16.66
CA SER A 658 28.13 -34.24 16.50
C SER A 658 28.01 -32.82 17.04
N PHE A 659 27.24 -31.97 16.35
CA PHE A 659 27.04 -30.57 16.74
C PHE A 659 25.57 -30.16 16.61
N ASP A 660 25.18 -29.11 17.33
CA ASP A 660 23.85 -28.51 17.20
C ASP A 660 23.86 -27.50 16.04
N PRO A 661 23.01 -27.67 15.01
CA PRO A 661 23.02 -26.82 13.83
C PRO A 661 22.69 -25.36 14.11
N VAL A 662 21.90 -25.08 15.15
CA VAL A 662 21.55 -23.69 15.53
C VAL A 662 22.80 -22.92 15.93
N ASP A 663 23.77 -23.57 16.57
CA ASP A 663 24.97 -22.89 17.07
C ASP A 663 25.94 -22.43 15.98
N ILE A 664 25.83 -23.01 14.77
CA ILE A 664 26.64 -22.61 13.62
C ILE A 664 25.83 -21.72 12.66
N ILE A 665 24.61 -22.14 12.31
CA ILE A 665 23.78 -21.42 11.32
C ILE A 665 23.38 -20.03 11.80
N TYR A 666 23.08 -19.90 13.10
CA TYR A 666 22.57 -18.65 13.65
C TYR A 666 23.54 -17.48 13.45
N ASP A 667 24.84 -17.70 13.66
CA ASP A 667 25.86 -16.66 13.56
C ASP A 667 25.94 -16.12 12.13
N ALA A 668 26.03 -17.02 11.14
CA ALA A 668 26.07 -16.67 9.73
C ALA A 668 24.80 -15.91 9.28
N VAL A 669 23.63 -16.41 9.66
CA VAL A 669 22.34 -15.78 9.37
C VAL A 669 22.25 -14.41 10.04
N CYS A 670 22.71 -14.27 11.28
CA CYS A 670 22.68 -13.02 12.01
C CYS A 670 23.61 -11.98 11.38
N ASN A 671 24.83 -12.37 11.01
CA ASN A 671 25.80 -11.47 10.38
C ASN A 671 25.31 -10.95 9.02
N VAL A 672 24.62 -11.75 8.20
CA VAL A 672 24.01 -11.25 6.96
C VAL A 672 23.06 -10.08 7.24
N ILE A 673 22.26 -10.16 8.32
CA ILE A 673 21.37 -9.06 8.70
C ILE A 673 22.15 -7.87 9.27
N LEU A 674 23.20 -8.10 10.05
CA LEU A 674 24.07 -7.03 10.56
C LEU A 674 24.75 -6.27 9.42
N ARG A 675 25.23 -6.97 8.38
CA ARG A 675 25.79 -6.35 7.16
C ARG A 675 24.75 -5.52 6.43
N LEU A 676 23.53 -6.03 6.27
CA LEU A 676 22.45 -5.29 5.61
C LEU A 676 21.99 -4.06 6.41
N THR A 677 22.02 -4.13 7.74
CA THR A 677 21.47 -3.08 8.61
C THR A 677 22.49 -2.03 9.02
N LEU A 678 23.64 -2.47 9.51
CA LEU A 678 24.71 -1.64 10.08
C LEU A 678 25.96 -1.60 9.21
N ASP A 679 26.08 -2.46 8.20
CA ASP A 679 27.32 -2.66 7.43
C ASP A 679 28.47 -3.14 8.34
N SER A 680 28.13 -4.03 9.27
CA SER A 680 29.06 -4.63 10.22
C SER A 680 28.82 -6.14 10.35
N ALA A 681 29.81 -6.84 10.89
CA ALA A 681 29.73 -8.26 11.24
C ALA A 681 30.60 -8.52 12.47
N PHE A 682 30.30 -9.59 13.18
CA PHE A 682 31.16 -10.10 14.26
C PHE A 682 31.84 -11.40 13.84
N GLU A 683 32.99 -11.69 14.43
CA GLU A 683 33.59 -13.02 14.33
C GLU A 683 32.61 -14.07 14.84
N HIS A 684 32.52 -15.20 14.15
CA HIS A 684 31.70 -16.33 14.59
C HIS A 684 32.13 -16.80 16.00
N ASN A 685 31.19 -17.33 16.79
CA ASN A 685 31.38 -17.65 18.22
C ASN A 685 31.54 -16.45 19.17
N ASN A 686 31.41 -15.21 18.70
CA ASN A 686 31.43 -14.06 19.60
C ASN A 686 30.25 -14.10 20.60
N GLU A 687 30.49 -13.72 21.85
CA GLU A 687 29.49 -13.70 22.94
C GLU A 687 28.24 -12.86 22.60
N VAL A 688 28.38 -11.88 21.70
CA VAL A 688 27.25 -11.07 21.21
C VAL A 688 26.14 -11.92 20.59
N PHE A 689 26.46 -13.04 19.94
CA PHE A 689 25.43 -13.89 19.35
C PHE A 689 24.58 -14.57 20.43
N GLN A 690 25.16 -14.91 21.59
CA GLN A 690 24.40 -15.44 22.72
C GLN A 690 23.46 -14.40 23.32
N LEU A 691 23.89 -13.13 23.37
CA LEU A 691 23.03 -12.01 23.72
C LEU A 691 21.85 -11.87 22.76
N ILE A 692 22.10 -11.92 21.44
CA ILE A 692 21.06 -11.80 20.42
C ILE A 692 20.12 -13.01 20.44
N LYS A 693 20.64 -14.24 20.63
CA LYS A 693 19.83 -15.46 20.81
C LYS A 693 18.89 -15.32 22.02
N SER A 694 19.42 -14.84 23.15
CA SER A 694 18.63 -14.60 24.36
C SER A 694 17.55 -13.53 24.14
N MET A 695 17.88 -12.45 23.43
CA MET A 695 16.91 -11.43 22.98
C MET A 695 15.81 -12.05 22.12
N ASN A 696 16.16 -12.88 21.15
CA ASN A 696 15.21 -13.52 20.25
C ASN A 696 14.29 -14.50 20.99
N HIS A 697 14.83 -15.37 21.85
CA HIS A 697 14.03 -16.30 22.64
C HIS A 697 13.00 -15.56 23.52
N MET A 698 13.44 -14.52 24.24
CA MET A 698 12.51 -13.73 25.06
C MET A 698 11.51 -12.95 24.21
N PHE A 699 11.93 -12.43 23.05
CA PHE A 699 11.02 -11.76 22.13
C PHE A 699 9.98 -12.74 21.56
N ASN A 700 10.38 -13.96 21.22
CA ASN A 700 9.50 -15.01 20.70
C ASN A 700 8.38 -15.34 21.71
N ASP A 701 8.74 -15.52 22.98
CA ASP A 701 7.78 -15.85 24.04
C ASP A 701 6.90 -14.64 24.46
N THR A 702 7.50 -13.45 24.59
CA THR A 702 6.78 -12.21 24.97
C THR A 702 5.88 -11.70 23.83
N PHE A 703 6.37 -11.89 22.59
CA PHE A 703 5.86 -11.67 21.23
C PHE A 703 4.68 -12.53 20.76
N GLY A 704 4.73 -13.82 21.11
CA GLY A 704 3.79 -14.82 20.63
C GLY A 704 2.38 -14.65 21.19
N THR A 705 1.44 -15.38 20.62
CA THR A 705 0.05 -15.49 21.11
C THR A 705 -0.07 -16.38 22.36
N GLY A 706 1.06 -16.85 22.90
CA GLY A 706 1.18 -17.67 24.11
C GLY A 706 1.19 -16.86 25.41
N SER A 707 2.27 -16.98 26.20
CA SER A 707 2.36 -16.42 27.56
C SER A 707 2.14 -14.90 27.63
N GLY A 708 2.57 -14.16 26.60
CA GLY A 708 2.42 -12.70 26.50
C GLY A 708 0.98 -12.19 26.30
N GLN A 709 0.08 -13.01 25.74
CA GLN A 709 -1.31 -12.60 25.49
C GLN A 709 -2.08 -12.28 26.78
N LYS A 710 -1.72 -12.96 27.89
CA LYS A 710 -2.34 -12.72 29.21
C LYS A 710 -2.16 -11.27 29.65
N ALA A 711 -1.02 -10.65 29.35
CA ALA A 711 -0.73 -9.28 29.75
C ALA A 711 -1.51 -8.24 28.93
N ASP A 712 -1.75 -8.52 27.65
CA ASP A 712 -2.50 -7.62 26.78
C ASP A 712 -4.00 -7.60 27.10
N SER A 713 -4.56 -8.73 27.54
CA SER A 713 -5.99 -8.84 27.83
C SER A 713 -6.41 -8.34 29.22
N VAL A 714 -5.46 -8.18 30.16
CA VAL A 714 -5.69 -7.59 31.50
C VAL A 714 -4.56 -6.60 31.89
N PRO A 715 -4.39 -5.50 31.14
CA PRO A 715 -3.23 -4.62 31.26
C PRO A 715 -3.13 -3.90 32.61
N PHE A 716 -4.26 -3.68 33.29
CA PHE A 716 -4.28 -3.05 34.61
C PHE A 716 -3.52 -3.86 35.67
N LEU A 717 -3.50 -5.20 35.57
CA LEU A 717 -2.71 -6.05 36.48
C LEU A 717 -1.20 -5.87 36.26
N CYS A 718 -0.80 -5.57 35.02
CA CYS A 718 0.59 -5.26 34.68
C CYS A 718 0.98 -3.85 35.15
N GLU A 719 0.08 -2.87 35.05
CA GLU A 719 0.30 -1.50 35.56
C GLU A 719 0.42 -1.45 37.09
N LEU A 720 -0.34 -2.28 37.81
CA LEU A 720 -0.27 -2.40 39.27
C LEU A 720 0.92 -3.24 39.78
N GLY A 721 1.76 -3.76 38.88
CA GLY A 721 2.93 -4.57 39.25
C GLY A 721 2.61 -5.96 39.81
N LEU A 722 1.37 -6.41 39.71
CA LEU A 722 0.89 -7.71 40.24
C LEU A 722 1.28 -8.91 39.38
N THR A 723 1.98 -8.67 38.27
CA THR A 723 2.44 -9.72 37.35
C THR A 723 3.94 -9.61 37.11
N ASN A 724 4.64 -10.74 37.01
CA ASN A 724 6.06 -10.78 36.66
C ASN A 724 6.33 -10.39 35.19
N PHE A 725 5.28 -10.28 34.37
CA PHE A 725 5.39 -9.92 32.96
C PHE A 725 5.96 -8.52 32.74
N SER A 726 5.54 -7.53 33.53
CA SER A 726 6.03 -6.15 33.39
C SER A 726 7.55 -6.08 33.63
N LYS A 727 8.05 -6.78 34.65
CA LYS A 727 9.48 -6.93 34.97
C LYS A 727 10.24 -7.61 33.83
N ARG A 728 9.69 -8.69 33.27
CA ARG A 728 10.29 -9.41 32.14
C ARG A 728 10.37 -8.53 30.89
N LEU A 729 9.30 -7.82 30.55
CA LEU A 729 9.28 -6.88 29.43
C LEU A 729 10.31 -5.77 29.62
N ASP A 730 10.43 -5.21 30.83
CA ASP A 730 11.43 -4.16 31.12
C ASP A 730 12.86 -4.68 31.01
N TYR A 731 13.12 -5.92 31.45
CA TYR A 731 14.42 -6.56 31.28
C TYR A 731 14.80 -6.70 29.80
N VAL A 732 13.87 -7.20 28.97
CA VAL A 732 14.08 -7.37 27.52
C VAL A 732 14.35 -6.02 26.85
N LEU A 733 13.58 -4.98 27.18
CA LEU A 733 13.74 -3.64 26.62
C LEU A 733 15.09 -3.02 26.99
N LYS A 734 15.52 -3.16 28.27
CA LYS A 734 16.84 -2.68 28.71
C LYS A 734 17.99 -3.38 28.00
N MET A 735 17.89 -4.69 27.80
CA MET A 735 18.91 -5.46 27.09
C MET A 735 19.02 -5.03 25.62
N ARG A 736 17.89 -4.83 24.93
CA ARG A 736 17.84 -4.26 23.58
C ARG A 736 18.48 -2.88 23.54
N ASP A 737 18.12 -2.00 24.47
CA ASP A 737 18.61 -0.62 24.48
C ASP A 737 20.13 -0.56 24.68
N ARG A 738 20.68 -1.36 25.62
CA ARG A 738 22.13 -1.50 25.79
C ARG A 738 22.82 -1.96 24.50
N PHE A 739 22.27 -2.96 23.83
CA PHE A 739 22.85 -3.46 22.59
C PHE A 739 22.79 -2.40 21.47
N TRP A 740 21.65 -1.71 21.31
CA TRP A 740 21.50 -0.61 20.37
C TRP A 740 22.51 0.51 20.62
N ASP A 741 22.67 0.95 21.88
CA ASP A 741 23.57 2.05 22.23
C ASP A 741 25.03 1.72 21.87
N GLN A 742 25.45 0.46 22.11
CA GLN A 742 26.76 -0.03 21.70
C GLN A 742 26.94 0.03 20.17
N GLN A 743 25.96 -0.47 19.41
CA GLN A 743 26.01 -0.47 17.94
C GLN A 743 25.98 0.94 17.37
N LEU A 744 25.14 1.83 17.93
CA LEU A 744 25.03 3.21 17.48
C LEU A 744 26.32 3.99 17.75
N LYS A 745 26.98 3.76 18.88
CA LYS A 745 28.28 4.35 19.20
C LYS A 745 29.37 3.88 18.23
N ALA A 746 29.41 2.59 17.92
CA ALA A 746 30.34 2.04 16.93
C ALA A 746 30.11 2.63 15.54
N LEU A 747 28.84 2.71 15.11
CA LEU A 747 28.45 3.26 13.82
C LEU A 747 28.84 4.74 13.67
N ARG A 748 28.61 5.55 14.72
CA ARG A 748 29.02 6.97 14.74
C ARG A 748 30.54 7.16 14.65
N LYS A 749 31.33 6.21 15.17
CA LYS A 749 32.79 6.24 15.10
C LYS A 749 33.33 5.82 13.73
N GLN A 750 32.75 4.79 13.11
CA GLN A 750 33.23 4.22 11.84
C GLN A 750 32.74 5.00 10.60
N GLY A 751 31.60 5.70 10.69
CA GLY A 751 31.12 6.55 9.61
C GLY A 751 30.52 5.81 8.40
N SER A 752 30.09 4.55 8.56
CA SER A 752 29.52 3.75 7.44
C SER A 752 28.31 4.44 6.79
N LYS A 753 28.21 4.30 5.46
CA LYS A 753 27.19 4.97 4.64
C LYS A 753 26.18 4.02 3.98
N GLU A 754 26.37 2.70 4.04
CA GLU A 754 25.64 1.76 3.15
C GLU A 754 24.54 0.90 3.82
N GLY A 755 24.48 0.78 5.14
CA GLY A 755 23.41 0.03 5.82
C GLY A 755 22.04 0.72 5.86
N VAL A 756 20.97 -0.04 6.15
CA VAL A 756 19.60 0.50 6.38
C VAL A 756 19.60 1.56 7.49
N ILE A 757 20.28 1.30 8.61
CA ILE A 757 20.25 2.16 9.80
C ILE A 757 20.98 3.48 9.57
N PRO A 758 22.21 3.52 9.01
CA PRO A 758 22.84 4.78 8.58
C PRO A 758 21.93 5.65 7.70
N ARG A 759 21.20 5.05 6.75
CA ARG A 759 20.26 5.79 5.89
C ARG A 759 19.09 6.35 6.69
N LEU A 760 18.47 5.56 7.57
CA LEU A 760 17.40 6.05 8.44
C LEU A 760 17.87 7.19 9.36
N LEU A 761 19.08 7.09 9.93
CA LEU A 761 19.65 8.15 10.76
C LEU A 761 19.88 9.44 9.96
N LYS A 762 20.36 9.35 8.71
CA LYS A 762 20.46 10.50 7.80
C LYS A 762 19.09 11.08 7.46
N LEU A 763 18.07 10.24 7.28
CA LEU A 763 16.72 10.70 6.98
C LEU A 763 16.14 11.58 8.11
N ILE A 764 16.53 11.39 9.37
CA ILE A 764 16.02 12.17 10.53
C ILE A 764 16.13 13.68 10.28
N SER A 765 17.23 14.16 9.70
CA SER A 765 17.46 15.59 9.46
C SER A 765 16.81 16.13 8.18
N THR A 766 16.29 15.26 7.32
CA THR A 766 15.64 15.63 6.04
C THR A 766 14.18 16.04 6.23
N ASP A 767 13.62 16.75 5.24
CA ASP A 767 12.19 17.11 5.23
C ASP A 767 11.28 15.88 5.22
N HIS A 768 11.71 14.78 4.56
CA HIS A 768 11.00 13.51 4.61
C HIS A 768 11.00 12.90 6.02
N GLY A 769 12.14 12.97 6.73
CA GLY A 769 12.25 12.53 8.12
C GLY A 769 11.32 13.30 9.05
N LYS A 770 11.29 14.63 8.91
CA LYS A 770 10.36 15.50 9.66
C LYS A 770 8.90 15.18 9.33
N LYS A 771 8.55 15.07 8.04
CA LYS A 771 7.19 14.79 7.55
C LYS A 771 6.62 13.49 8.12
N TYR A 772 7.42 12.42 8.14
CA TYR A 772 6.96 11.10 8.61
C TYR A 772 7.34 10.82 10.07
N VAL A 773 7.88 11.80 10.79
CA VAL A 773 8.30 11.67 12.19
C VAL A 773 9.27 10.49 12.37
N ILE A 774 10.31 10.47 11.54
CA ILE A 774 11.42 9.52 11.64
C ILE A 774 12.38 10.06 12.70
N THR A 775 12.65 9.22 13.70
CA THR A 775 13.43 9.55 14.89
C THR A 775 14.48 8.49 15.14
N GLU A 776 15.41 8.73 16.05
CA GLU A 776 16.37 7.71 16.49
C GLU A 776 15.64 6.49 17.09
N GLN A 777 14.54 6.71 17.82
CA GLN A 777 13.65 5.63 18.29
C GLN A 777 13.08 4.81 17.12
N THR A 778 12.77 5.45 15.98
CA THR A 778 12.33 4.75 14.76
C THR A 778 13.47 3.87 14.22
N ALA A 779 14.69 4.40 14.13
CA ALA A 779 15.85 3.64 13.68
C ALA A 779 16.14 2.43 14.60
N LYS A 780 16.07 2.62 15.92
CA LYS A 780 16.22 1.55 16.92
C LYS A 780 15.20 0.43 16.77
N GLU A 781 13.92 0.79 16.63
CA GLU A 781 12.85 -0.21 16.46
C GLU A 781 12.95 -0.93 15.11
N VAL A 782 13.29 -0.22 14.03
CA VAL A 782 13.54 -0.86 12.73
C VAL A 782 14.72 -1.83 12.83
N PHE A 783 15.84 -1.41 13.41
CA PHE A 783 17.00 -2.27 13.62
C PHE A 783 16.63 -3.54 14.40
N THR A 784 15.96 -3.37 15.53
CA THR A 784 15.52 -4.48 16.38
C THR A 784 14.59 -5.42 15.62
N ASN A 785 13.64 -4.89 14.85
CA ASN A 785 12.70 -5.72 14.09
C ASN A 785 13.41 -6.51 12.97
N LEU A 786 14.33 -5.87 12.24
CA LEU A 786 15.07 -6.53 11.17
C LEU A 786 16.03 -7.59 11.70
N LEU A 787 16.77 -7.28 12.79
CA LEU A 787 17.70 -8.21 13.42
C LEU A 787 16.99 -9.45 13.98
N LEU A 788 15.95 -9.25 14.78
CA LEU A 788 15.27 -10.36 15.44
C LEU A 788 14.49 -11.21 14.42
N ALA A 789 13.66 -10.60 13.58
CA ALA A 789 12.85 -11.32 12.61
C ALA A 789 13.68 -11.95 11.48
N GLY A 790 14.73 -11.27 11.00
CA GLY A 790 15.58 -11.75 9.91
C GLY A 790 16.54 -12.86 10.31
N THR A 791 16.82 -13.01 11.60
CA THR A 791 17.71 -14.05 12.13
C THR A 791 16.94 -15.30 12.54
N ASP A 792 16.00 -15.18 13.47
CA ASP A 792 15.32 -16.34 14.07
C ASP A 792 14.56 -17.16 13.01
N THR A 793 13.76 -16.50 12.17
CA THR A 793 12.93 -17.20 11.16
C THR A 793 13.74 -17.99 10.14
N THR A 794 14.88 -17.45 9.69
CA THR A 794 15.71 -18.10 8.67
C THR A 794 16.57 -19.21 9.27
N THR A 795 17.13 -19.00 10.46
CA THR A 795 17.87 -20.04 11.20
C THR A 795 16.97 -21.23 11.50
N THR A 796 15.76 -20.98 12.01
CA THR A 796 14.82 -22.05 12.33
C THR A 796 14.39 -22.81 11.09
N ALA A 797 14.15 -22.13 9.98
CA ALA A 797 13.82 -22.80 8.71
C ALA A 797 14.95 -23.69 8.19
N LEU A 798 16.20 -23.22 8.23
CA LEU A 798 17.35 -24.04 7.85
C LEU A 798 17.55 -25.22 8.82
N THR A 799 17.34 -25.01 10.11
CA THR A 799 17.42 -26.07 11.12
C THR A 799 16.33 -27.13 10.91
N CYS A 800 15.10 -26.72 10.62
CA CYS A 800 14.00 -27.63 10.28
C CYS A 800 14.31 -28.39 8.99
N LEU A 801 14.94 -27.75 7.99
CA LEU A 801 15.35 -28.43 6.77
C LEU A 801 16.40 -29.52 7.05
N LEU A 802 17.36 -29.25 7.94
CA LEU A 802 18.31 -30.28 8.36
C LEU A 802 17.62 -31.41 9.09
N LEU A 803 16.64 -31.13 9.96
CA LEU A 803 15.83 -32.17 10.60
C LEU A 803 15.04 -33.00 9.57
N VAL A 804 14.48 -32.36 8.54
CA VAL A 804 13.85 -33.06 7.41
C VAL A 804 14.84 -33.99 6.73
N PHE A 805 16.09 -33.56 6.49
CA PHE A 805 17.10 -34.44 5.89
C PHE A 805 17.46 -35.65 6.75
N LEU A 806 17.38 -35.54 8.07
CA LEU A 806 17.62 -36.67 8.98
C LEU A 806 16.50 -37.71 8.92
N HIS A 807 15.27 -37.29 8.67
CA HIS A 807 14.09 -38.18 8.56
C HIS A 807 13.81 -38.65 7.11
N TYR A 808 14.20 -37.85 6.12
CA TYR A 808 14.01 -38.08 4.69
C TYR A 808 15.35 -37.94 3.93
N PRO A 809 16.31 -38.88 4.11
CA PRO A 809 17.62 -38.82 3.46
C PRO A 809 17.55 -38.75 1.93
N GLU A 810 16.52 -39.34 1.33
CA GLU A 810 16.25 -39.32 -0.10
C GLU A 810 15.96 -37.92 -0.64
N VAL A 811 15.33 -37.04 0.16
CA VAL A 811 15.11 -35.64 -0.21
C VAL A 811 16.47 -34.93 -0.34
N GLN A 812 17.36 -35.16 0.62
CA GLN A 812 18.71 -34.60 0.62
C GLN A 812 19.51 -35.08 -0.61
N GLU A 813 19.42 -36.37 -0.94
CA GLU A 813 20.15 -36.96 -2.06
C GLU A 813 19.61 -36.53 -3.43
N LYS A 814 18.28 -36.39 -3.57
CA LYS A 814 17.66 -35.87 -4.80
C LYS A 814 18.01 -34.39 -5.01
N MET A 815 18.06 -33.59 -3.94
CA MET A 815 18.58 -32.21 -4.00
C MET A 815 20.05 -32.16 -4.43
N ARG A 816 20.88 -33.07 -3.94
CA ARG A 816 22.31 -33.15 -4.30
C ARG A 816 22.52 -33.55 -5.75
N SER A 817 21.81 -34.59 -6.19
CA SER A 817 21.85 -35.09 -7.57
C SER A 817 21.48 -33.99 -8.58
N GLU A 818 20.51 -33.14 -8.25
CA GLU A 818 20.12 -31.99 -9.06
C GLU A 818 21.27 -30.95 -9.23
N GLN A 819 22.18 -30.87 -8.26
CA GLN A 819 23.31 -29.93 -8.22
C GLN A 819 24.59 -30.48 -8.88
N CYS A 820 24.83 -31.80 -8.82
CA CYS A 820 26.09 -32.45 -9.19
C CYS A 820 26.59 -32.19 -10.63
N HIS A 821 25.72 -31.74 -11.55
CA HIS A 821 26.08 -31.58 -12.97
C HIS A 821 26.26 -30.14 -13.45
N LYS A 822 26.09 -29.11 -12.60
CA LYS A 822 25.81 -27.75 -13.09
C LYS A 822 26.86 -26.67 -12.78
N SER A 823 27.77 -26.82 -11.82
CA SER A 823 28.72 -25.74 -11.48
C SER A 823 29.94 -26.17 -10.66
N ALA A 824 31.14 -25.85 -11.15
CA ALA A 824 32.41 -25.99 -10.42
C ALA A 824 32.62 -24.91 -9.32
N LYS A 825 31.72 -23.92 -9.22
CA LYS A 825 31.83 -22.83 -8.24
C LYS A 825 31.65 -23.32 -6.81
N GLN A 826 32.33 -22.70 -5.86
CA GLN A 826 32.22 -23.03 -4.42
C GLN A 826 30.81 -22.77 -3.85
N TYR A 827 30.11 -21.76 -4.39
CA TYR A 827 28.73 -21.41 -4.03
C TYR A 827 27.84 -21.40 -5.26
N LEU A 828 26.57 -21.77 -5.07
CA LEU A 828 25.55 -21.65 -6.11
C LEU A 828 24.99 -20.22 -6.11
N THR A 829 24.84 -19.67 -7.31
CA THR A 829 24.28 -18.33 -7.55
C THR A 829 22.75 -18.39 -7.65
N THR A 830 22.09 -17.27 -7.41
CA THR A 830 20.65 -17.11 -7.62
C THR A 830 20.27 -17.35 -9.08
N SER A 831 21.18 -17.08 -10.02
CA SER A 831 20.94 -17.33 -11.45
C SER A 831 20.75 -18.82 -11.75
N GLU A 832 21.47 -19.70 -11.05
CA GLU A 832 21.39 -21.15 -11.22
C GLU A 832 20.08 -21.74 -10.63
N LYS A 833 19.37 -20.97 -9.79
CA LYS A 833 18.08 -21.36 -9.21
C LYS A 833 17.05 -21.82 -10.24
N CYS A 834 17.00 -21.19 -11.41
CA CYS A 834 16.01 -21.53 -12.45
C CYS A 834 16.17 -22.98 -12.97
N HIS A 835 17.35 -23.58 -12.81
CA HIS A 835 17.65 -24.96 -13.20
C HIS A 835 17.52 -25.95 -12.04
N MET A 836 16.99 -25.54 -10.89
CA MET A 836 16.87 -26.38 -9.70
C MET A 836 15.40 -26.48 -9.22
N PRO A 837 14.50 -27.03 -10.05
CA PRO A 837 13.08 -27.14 -9.71
C PRO A 837 12.81 -27.95 -8.44
N TYR A 838 13.51 -29.08 -8.23
CA TYR A 838 13.32 -29.93 -7.05
C TYR A 838 13.77 -29.24 -5.76
N THR A 839 14.95 -28.62 -5.75
CA THR A 839 15.41 -27.83 -4.61
C THR A 839 14.43 -26.71 -4.26
N GLN A 840 13.88 -26.02 -5.27
CA GLN A 840 12.86 -25.01 -5.04
C GLN A 840 11.56 -25.60 -4.47
N ALA A 841 11.14 -26.77 -4.96
CA ALA A 841 9.98 -27.48 -4.45
C ALA A 841 10.15 -27.88 -2.98
N VAL A 842 11.32 -28.40 -2.59
CA VAL A 842 11.66 -28.73 -1.19
C VAL A 842 11.53 -27.49 -0.29
N LEU A 843 12.05 -26.33 -0.72
CA LEU A 843 11.97 -25.10 0.07
C LEU A 843 10.55 -24.56 0.18
N ILE A 844 9.71 -24.75 -0.83
CA ILE A 844 8.29 -24.36 -0.77
C ILE A 844 7.53 -25.31 0.17
N GLU A 845 7.80 -26.62 0.08
CA GLU A 845 7.20 -27.63 0.95
C GLU A 845 7.60 -27.42 2.41
N LEU A 846 8.86 -27.10 2.69
CA LEU A 846 9.33 -26.71 4.02
C LEU A 846 8.53 -25.56 4.62
N LEU A 847 8.24 -24.53 3.84
CA LEU A 847 7.48 -23.37 4.30
C LEU A 847 6.01 -23.70 4.55
N ARG A 848 5.41 -24.58 3.73
CA ARG A 848 4.04 -25.07 3.93
C ARG A 848 3.96 -25.98 5.16
N PHE A 849 4.74 -27.06 5.14
CA PHE A 849 4.72 -28.13 6.12
C PHE A 849 4.98 -27.62 7.53
N ILE A 850 6.02 -26.81 7.74
CA ILE A 850 6.33 -26.32 9.10
C ILE A 850 5.43 -25.17 9.52
N SER A 851 5.00 -24.31 8.58
CA SER A 851 4.20 -23.11 8.92
C SER A 851 4.82 -22.26 10.03
N HIS A 852 6.13 -21.96 9.91
CA HIS A 852 6.99 -21.36 10.93
C HIS A 852 6.36 -20.26 11.81
N VAL A 853 5.52 -19.39 11.26
CA VAL A 853 4.77 -18.36 12.01
C VAL A 853 3.28 -18.68 11.94
N PRO A 854 2.76 -19.64 12.73
CA PRO A 854 1.50 -20.33 12.43
C PRO A 854 0.26 -19.45 12.56
N LEU A 855 0.28 -18.44 13.44
CA LEU A 855 -0.82 -17.50 13.65
C LEU A 855 -0.57 -16.11 13.03
N ALA A 856 0.45 -15.99 12.18
CA ALA A 856 0.96 -14.72 11.67
C ALA A 856 1.18 -13.69 12.81
N VAL A 857 1.13 -12.40 12.47
CA VAL A 857 1.07 -11.31 13.45
C VAL A 857 -0.37 -10.79 13.50
N PRO A 858 -0.99 -10.60 14.68
CA PRO A 858 -2.39 -10.19 14.79
C PRO A 858 -2.74 -8.95 13.97
N HIS A 859 -3.86 -9.02 13.25
CA HIS A 859 -4.41 -7.91 12.45
C HIS A 859 -5.51 -7.18 13.23
N TYR A 860 -5.92 -6.01 12.74
CA TYR A 860 -6.98 -5.21 13.35
C TYR A 860 -7.80 -4.49 12.30
N THR A 861 -9.14 -4.56 12.41
CA THR A 861 -10.03 -3.92 11.45
C THR A 861 -10.06 -2.41 11.61
N THR A 862 -9.81 -1.68 10.52
CA THR A 862 -9.74 -0.21 10.50
C THR A 862 -11.09 0.45 10.19
N CYS A 863 -12.03 -0.31 9.64
CA CYS A 863 -13.41 0.03 9.31
C CYS A 863 -14.32 -1.20 9.46
N ASP A 864 -15.63 -1.00 9.43
CA ASP A 864 -16.60 -2.10 9.32
C ASP A 864 -16.41 -2.77 7.96
N THR A 865 -16.41 -4.09 7.94
CA THR A 865 -16.01 -4.92 6.80
C THR A 865 -16.73 -6.28 6.88
N SER A 866 -16.32 -7.26 6.08
CA SER A 866 -16.86 -8.61 6.14
C SER A 866 -15.79 -9.64 5.81
N VAL A 867 -16.00 -10.90 6.20
CA VAL A 867 -15.19 -12.03 5.73
C VAL A 867 -16.13 -13.17 5.38
N LEU A 868 -16.06 -13.66 4.13
CA LEU A 868 -16.98 -14.67 3.60
C LEU A 868 -18.45 -14.30 3.88
N ASP A 869 -18.81 -13.05 3.56
CA ASP A 869 -20.13 -12.44 3.78
C ASP A 869 -20.56 -12.32 5.26
N ILE A 870 -19.71 -12.69 6.23
CA ILE A 870 -19.95 -12.47 7.65
C ILE A 870 -19.55 -11.03 8.01
N PRO A 871 -20.46 -10.18 8.50
CA PRO A 871 -20.12 -8.81 8.92
C PRO A 871 -19.13 -8.81 10.09
N VAL A 872 -18.05 -8.04 9.94
CA VAL A 872 -16.99 -7.85 10.94
C VAL A 872 -16.90 -6.36 11.27
N PRO A 873 -17.14 -5.94 12.53
CA PRO A 873 -17.09 -4.53 12.89
C PRO A 873 -15.64 -4.02 12.88
N LYS A 874 -15.51 -2.70 12.74
CA LYS A 874 -14.29 -1.95 13.00
C LYS A 874 -13.77 -2.28 14.40
N ASN A 875 -12.46 -2.14 14.60
CA ASN A 875 -11.81 -2.30 15.90
C ASN A 875 -11.94 -3.73 16.47
N MET A 876 -11.76 -4.74 15.62
CA MET A 876 -11.73 -6.15 16.00
C MET A 876 -10.35 -6.74 15.74
N THR A 877 -9.81 -7.47 16.72
CA THR A 877 -8.54 -8.19 16.60
C THR A 877 -8.74 -9.45 15.78
N ILE A 878 -7.82 -9.73 14.87
CA ILE A 878 -7.92 -10.83 13.92
C ILE A 878 -6.68 -11.71 14.04
N TYR A 879 -6.89 -13.00 14.32
CA TYR A 879 -5.88 -14.04 14.23
C TYR A 879 -6.00 -14.75 12.89
N VAL A 880 -4.85 -14.90 12.22
CA VAL A 880 -4.77 -15.51 10.89
C VAL A 880 -4.06 -16.84 11.06
N ASN A 881 -4.80 -17.94 11.01
CA ASN A 881 -4.26 -19.28 11.21
C ASN A 881 -3.70 -19.83 9.90
N LEU A 882 -2.46 -19.42 9.59
CA LEU A 882 -1.71 -19.92 8.43
C LEU A 882 -1.47 -21.43 8.53
N TRP A 883 -1.29 -21.93 9.75
CA TRP A 883 -1.16 -23.37 10.02
C TRP A 883 -2.38 -24.16 9.52
N ALA A 884 -3.59 -23.71 9.86
CA ALA A 884 -4.81 -24.36 9.39
C ALA A 884 -4.91 -24.35 7.86
N ALA A 885 -4.60 -23.21 7.21
CA ALA A 885 -4.64 -23.11 5.75
C ALA A 885 -3.61 -24.00 5.02
N HIS A 886 -2.44 -24.24 5.63
CA HIS A 886 -1.39 -25.09 5.06
C HIS A 886 -1.57 -26.59 5.32
N HIS A 887 -2.47 -26.95 6.25
CA HIS A 887 -2.76 -28.34 6.62
C HIS A 887 -4.22 -28.73 6.37
N ASP A 888 -4.99 -27.88 5.67
CA ASP A 888 -6.36 -28.18 5.27
C ASP A 888 -6.38 -29.33 4.26
N SER A 889 -6.93 -30.47 4.69
CA SER A 889 -7.05 -31.69 3.88
C SER A 889 -7.89 -31.49 2.60
N LYS A 890 -8.75 -30.47 2.54
CA LYS A 890 -9.48 -30.08 1.32
C LYS A 890 -8.56 -29.62 0.20
N HIS A 891 -7.37 -29.10 0.55
CA HIS A 891 -6.44 -28.48 -0.38
C HIS A 891 -5.10 -29.20 -0.47
N TRP A 892 -4.74 -29.94 0.57
CA TRP A 892 -3.48 -30.65 0.71
C TRP A 892 -3.75 -32.11 1.02
N PRO A 893 -3.66 -33.01 0.02
CA PRO A 893 -3.74 -34.46 0.26
C PRO A 893 -2.60 -34.88 1.20
N ASP A 894 -2.86 -35.66 2.24
CA ASP A 894 -1.85 -36.06 3.24
C ASP A 894 -1.00 -34.90 3.77
N PRO A 895 -1.62 -33.89 4.41
CA PRO A 895 -0.97 -32.61 4.74
C PRO A 895 0.22 -32.76 5.69
N TRP A 896 0.28 -33.87 6.43
CA TRP A 896 1.30 -34.23 7.42
C TRP A 896 2.47 -35.03 6.85
N THR A 897 2.49 -35.29 5.54
CA THR A 897 3.62 -35.90 4.84
C THR A 897 4.42 -34.80 4.16
N PHE A 898 5.74 -34.79 4.38
CA PHE A 898 6.66 -33.89 3.68
C PHE A 898 6.90 -34.40 2.26
N ASP A 899 6.26 -33.77 1.28
CA ASP A 899 6.32 -34.19 -0.12
C ASP A 899 6.59 -33.00 -1.05
N PRO A 900 7.85 -32.83 -1.50
CA PRO A 900 8.22 -31.80 -2.47
C PRO A 900 7.56 -31.96 -3.84
N ASP A 901 7.22 -33.19 -4.25
CA ASP A 901 6.74 -33.44 -5.62
C ASP A 901 5.35 -32.81 -5.87
N ARG A 902 4.63 -32.40 -4.82
CA ARG A 902 3.42 -31.55 -4.88
C ARG A 902 3.59 -30.25 -5.67
N PHE A 903 4.82 -29.74 -5.74
CA PHE A 903 5.13 -28.48 -6.41
C PHE A 903 5.74 -28.68 -7.79
N LEU A 904 5.75 -29.90 -8.30
CA LEU A 904 6.27 -30.25 -9.62
C LEU A 904 5.15 -30.69 -10.56
N ASP A 905 5.34 -30.46 -11.86
CA ASP A 905 4.54 -31.11 -12.90
C ASP A 905 5.05 -32.53 -13.19
N LYS A 906 4.39 -33.22 -14.13
CA LYS A 906 4.72 -34.61 -14.48
C LYS A 906 6.11 -34.74 -15.11
N GLU A 907 6.62 -33.65 -15.67
CA GLU A 907 7.91 -33.53 -16.31
C GLU A 907 9.02 -33.16 -15.31
N GLY A 908 8.68 -32.93 -14.03
CA GLY A 908 9.62 -32.57 -12.97
C GLY A 908 9.98 -31.08 -12.93
N ASN A 909 9.27 -30.22 -13.68
CA ASN A 909 9.46 -28.78 -13.60
C ASN A 909 8.65 -28.18 -12.45
N LEU A 910 9.14 -27.08 -11.89
CA LEU A 910 8.45 -26.36 -10.84
C LEU A 910 7.16 -25.72 -11.38
N LEU A 911 6.02 -25.99 -10.74
CA LEU A 911 4.73 -25.38 -11.07
C LEU A 911 4.85 -23.85 -11.10
N PRO A 912 4.16 -23.12 -12.00
CA PRO A 912 4.30 -21.67 -12.09
C PRO A 912 3.73 -20.96 -10.85
N PRO A 913 4.21 -19.75 -10.48
CA PRO A 913 3.73 -19.04 -9.28
C PRO A 913 2.22 -18.74 -9.28
N CYS A 914 1.60 -18.68 -10.46
CA CYS A 914 0.15 -18.50 -10.60
C CYS A 914 -0.67 -19.77 -10.31
N HIS A 915 -0.02 -20.94 -10.26
CA HIS A 915 -0.67 -22.22 -10.03
C HIS A 915 -1.39 -22.24 -8.67
N PRO A 916 -2.63 -22.77 -8.57
CA PRO A 916 -3.41 -22.77 -7.33
C PRO A 916 -2.67 -23.35 -6.13
N ILE A 917 -1.98 -24.48 -6.30
CA ILE A 917 -1.19 -25.12 -5.23
C ILE A 917 -0.13 -24.15 -4.67
N ARG A 918 0.62 -23.46 -5.55
CA ARG A 918 1.63 -22.50 -5.11
C ARG A 918 1.02 -21.25 -4.47
N ARG A 919 -0.11 -20.76 -4.98
CA ARG A 919 -0.84 -19.61 -4.40
C ARG A 919 -1.39 -19.87 -3.01
N ARG A 920 -1.62 -21.13 -2.64
CA ARG A 920 -2.09 -21.54 -1.31
C ARG A 920 -1.00 -21.55 -0.24
N VAL A 921 0.28 -21.51 -0.62
CA VAL A 921 1.39 -21.38 0.34
C VAL A 921 1.58 -19.91 0.70
N ILE A 922 0.98 -19.51 1.82
CA ILE A 922 0.94 -18.14 2.34
C ILE A 922 1.80 -17.98 3.61
N ALA A 923 2.94 -18.67 3.67
CA ALA A 923 3.88 -18.66 4.81
C ALA A 923 4.42 -17.27 5.19
N PHE A 924 4.35 -16.30 4.28
CA PHE A 924 4.77 -14.91 4.51
C PHE A 924 3.59 -13.94 4.75
N GLY A 925 2.39 -14.48 4.97
CA GLY A 925 1.15 -13.70 5.01
C GLY A 925 0.72 -13.21 3.63
N ALA A 926 -0.17 -12.22 3.58
CA ALA A 926 -0.69 -11.65 2.34
C ALA A 926 -1.05 -10.16 2.49
N GLY A 927 -1.34 -9.50 1.36
CA GLY A 927 -1.81 -8.11 1.32
C GLY A 927 -0.75 -7.06 1.68
N ARG A 928 -1.20 -5.87 2.12
CA ARG A 928 -0.31 -4.74 2.49
C ARG A 928 0.70 -5.06 3.59
N ARG A 929 0.45 -6.12 4.35
CA ARG A 929 1.24 -6.58 5.50
C ARG A 929 2.07 -7.83 5.20
N VAL A 930 2.12 -8.29 3.94
CA VAL A 930 3.03 -9.36 3.51
C VAL A 930 4.45 -9.11 4.03
N CYS A 931 5.15 -10.18 4.39
CA CYS A 931 6.47 -10.09 5.00
C CYS A 931 7.42 -9.19 4.20
N LEU A 932 7.99 -8.18 4.88
CA LEU A 932 8.94 -7.25 4.25
C LEU A 932 10.19 -7.99 3.73
N GLY A 933 10.57 -9.07 4.41
CA GLY A 933 11.74 -9.87 4.10
C GLY A 933 11.45 -11.11 3.24
N GLU A 934 10.25 -11.25 2.63
CA GLU A 934 9.90 -12.46 1.86
C GLU A 934 10.95 -12.80 0.80
N ALA A 935 11.26 -11.83 -0.06
CA ALA A 935 12.22 -12.02 -1.13
C ALA A 935 13.62 -12.31 -0.57
N LEU A 936 14.06 -11.58 0.46
CA LEU A 936 15.34 -11.82 1.14
C LEU A 936 15.43 -13.25 1.72
N ALA A 937 14.39 -13.69 2.44
CA ALA A 937 14.33 -15.01 3.03
C ALA A 937 14.35 -16.12 1.98
N LYS A 938 13.55 -16.00 0.90
CA LYS A 938 13.54 -16.99 -0.20
C LYS A 938 14.88 -17.11 -0.92
N HIS A 939 15.64 -16.02 -1.06
CA HIS A 939 16.98 -16.06 -1.64
C HIS A 939 17.98 -16.71 -0.66
N ARG A 940 17.96 -16.30 0.61
CA ARG A 940 18.87 -16.84 1.62
C ARG A 940 18.64 -18.32 1.88
N LEU A 941 17.39 -18.76 2.01
CA LEU A 941 17.07 -20.19 2.16
C LEU A 941 17.64 -20.99 0.99
N PHE A 942 17.50 -20.50 -0.24
CA PHE A 942 18.07 -21.16 -1.40
C PHE A 942 19.60 -21.22 -1.36
N LEU A 943 20.27 -20.08 -1.14
CA LEU A 943 21.74 -20.02 -1.10
C LEU A 943 22.32 -20.91 0.00
N PHE A 944 21.78 -20.81 1.22
CA PHE A 944 22.26 -21.58 2.37
C PHE A 944 21.97 -23.07 2.20
N ALA A 945 20.73 -23.46 1.87
CA ALA A 945 20.36 -24.87 1.72
C ALA A 945 21.16 -25.55 0.60
N SER A 946 21.25 -24.91 -0.56
CA SER A 946 21.97 -25.50 -1.69
C SER A 946 23.47 -25.60 -1.41
N THR A 947 24.05 -24.61 -0.73
CA THR A 947 25.46 -24.65 -0.30
C THR A 947 25.72 -25.76 0.73
N LEU A 948 24.84 -25.93 1.72
CA LEU A 948 24.96 -27.00 2.72
C LEU A 948 24.92 -28.39 2.07
N VAL A 949 23.94 -28.63 1.17
CA VAL A 949 23.78 -29.92 0.48
C VAL A 949 24.93 -30.22 -0.49
N LYS A 950 25.51 -29.17 -1.11
CA LYS A 950 26.64 -29.31 -2.02
C LYS A 950 27.91 -29.83 -1.33
N HIS A 951 28.19 -29.35 -0.13
CA HIS A 951 29.46 -29.63 0.57
C HIS A 951 29.36 -30.78 1.57
N PHE A 952 28.16 -31.06 2.08
CA PHE A 952 27.99 -32.02 3.16
C PHE A 952 26.82 -32.97 2.92
N ARG A 953 26.96 -34.16 3.47
CA ARG A 953 25.86 -35.07 3.79
C ARG A 953 25.61 -35.01 5.29
N PHE A 954 24.40 -34.67 5.69
CA PHE A 954 24.00 -34.64 7.10
C PHE A 954 23.34 -35.96 7.48
N VAL A 955 23.78 -36.53 8.59
CA VAL A 955 23.29 -37.81 9.13
C VAL A 955 23.03 -37.68 10.63
N PRO A 956 22.15 -38.52 11.20
CA PRO A 956 21.92 -38.56 12.64
C PRO A 956 23.20 -38.84 13.42
N SER A 957 23.30 -38.34 14.66
CA SER A 957 24.43 -38.69 15.54
C SER A 957 24.34 -40.15 16.03
N GLU A 958 25.46 -40.81 16.29
CA GLU A 958 25.49 -42.20 16.78
C GLU A 958 24.78 -42.35 18.14
N GLU A 959 24.87 -41.33 19.00
CA GLU A 959 24.13 -41.24 20.27
C GLU A 959 22.61 -41.19 20.04
N ASP A 960 22.14 -40.43 19.06
CA ASP A 960 20.70 -40.28 18.77
C ASP A 960 20.09 -41.51 18.08
N VAL A 961 20.87 -42.21 17.25
CA VAL A 961 20.47 -43.46 16.58
C VAL A 961 20.39 -44.60 17.60
N SER A 962 21.38 -44.71 18.47
CA SER A 962 21.42 -45.75 19.52
C SER A 962 20.36 -45.51 20.61
N ALA A 963 19.99 -44.25 20.90
CA ALA A 963 18.98 -43.91 21.88
C ALA A 963 17.53 -43.76 21.34
N LYS A 964 17.30 -43.86 20.02
CA LYS A 964 16.02 -43.53 19.35
C LYS A 964 15.50 -42.12 19.71
N GLN A 965 16.39 -41.12 19.73
CA GLN A 965 16.11 -39.78 20.29
C GLN A 965 16.00 -38.63 19.28
N LEU A 966 16.08 -38.89 17.97
CA LEU A 966 15.84 -37.85 16.95
C LEU A 966 14.49 -37.15 17.21
N PRO A 967 14.44 -35.81 17.32
CA PRO A 967 13.17 -35.13 17.45
C PRO A 967 12.24 -35.46 16.29
N PRO A 968 10.92 -35.57 16.52
CA PRO A 968 9.97 -35.78 15.44
C PRO A 968 10.08 -34.65 14.41
N VAL A 969 10.06 -35.00 13.12
CA VAL A 969 9.93 -34.01 12.03
C VAL A 969 8.54 -33.36 11.99
N ASP A 970 7.56 -33.99 12.66
CA ASP A 970 6.19 -33.52 12.75
C ASP A 970 6.10 -32.19 13.51
N PRO A 971 5.71 -31.09 12.84
CA PRO A 971 5.70 -29.77 13.43
C PRO A 971 4.62 -29.60 14.51
N ARG A 972 3.68 -30.55 14.66
CA ARG A 972 2.72 -30.58 15.79
C ARG A 972 3.41 -30.75 17.15
N THR A 973 4.66 -31.20 17.14
CA THR A 973 5.47 -31.43 18.35
C THR A 973 6.35 -30.24 18.73
N TYR A 974 6.36 -29.17 17.91
CA TYR A 974 7.27 -28.05 18.06
C TYR A 974 6.79 -27.09 19.16
N GLU A 975 7.76 -26.39 19.76
CA GLU A 975 7.49 -25.44 20.82
C GLU A 975 6.85 -24.16 20.23
N MET A 976 5.70 -23.78 20.79
CA MET A 976 4.94 -22.61 20.34
C MET A 976 5.50 -21.30 20.90
N GLY A 977 5.91 -20.42 20.00
CA GLY A 977 6.11 -18.99 20.26
C GLY A 977 5.43 -18.13 19.19
N LEU A 978 6.07 -17.03 18.82
CA LEU A 978 5.76 -16.35 17.55
C LEU A 978 6.22 -17.20 16.36
N VAL A 979 7.40 -17.82 16.48
CA VAL A 979 7.98 -18.81 15.57
C VAL A 979 7.89 -20.19 16.23
N LEU A 980 7.60 -21.23 15.45
CA LEU A 980 7.65 -22.64 15.89
C LEU A 980 9.09 -23.14 15.85
N HIS A 981 9.58 -23.63 16.98
CA HIS A 981 10.93 -24.17 17.09
C HIS A 981 10.89 -25.68 17.34
N PRO A 982 11.63 -26.51 16.57
CA PRO A 982 11.84 -27.90 16.95
C PRO A 982 12.66 -27.96 18.25
N ARG A 983 12.56 -29.08 18.97
CA ARG A 983 13.51 -29.35 20.06
C ARG A 983 14.93 -29.35 19.52
N ARG A 984 15.87 -28.85 20.32
CA ARG A 984 17.30 -28.87 19.96
C ARG A 984 17.77 -30.31 19.73
N PHE A 985 18.62 -30.50 18.73
CA PHE A 985 19.19 -31.80 18.37
C PHE A 985 20.60 -31.64 17.85
N LYS A 986 21.35 -32.74 17.84
CA LYS A 986 22.67 -32.81 17.22
C LYS A 986 22.61 -33.61 15.93
N LEU A 987 23.55 -33.34 15.05
CA LEU A 987 23.74 -34.08 13.81
C LEU A 987 25.23 -34.19 13.50
N LYS A 988 25.58 -35.12 12.61
CA LYS A 988 26.93 -35.28 12.07
C LYS A 988 26.94 -34.83 10.60
N ALA A 989 28.02 -34.19 10.18
CA ALA A 989 28.24 -33.82 8.79
C ALA A 989 29.38 -34.66 8.21
N GLU A 990 29.15 -35.23 7.04
CA GLU A 990 30.14 -35.95 6.24
C GLU A 990 30.51 -35.08 5.04
N THR A 991 31.80 -34.90 4.77
CA THR A 991 32.24 -34.14 3.59
C THR A 991 32.01 -34.99 2.33
N VAL A 992 31.47 -34.38 1.27
CA VAL A 992 31.15 -35.06 0.00
C VAL A 992 32.15 -34.70 -1.08
#